data_AF-C4JVA3-F1
#
_entry.id   AF-C4JVA3-F1
#
_cell.length_a   1.000
_cell.length_b   1.000
_cell.length_c   1.000
_cell.angle_alpha   90.00
_cell.angle_beta   90.00
_cell.angle_gamma   90.00
#
_symmetry.space_group_name_H-M   'P 1'
#
loop_
_entity.id
_entity.type
_entity.pdbx_description
1 polymer ?
#
loop_
_entity_poly.entity_id
_entity_poly.type
_entity_poly.pdbx_seq_one_letter_code
_entity_poly.pdbx_strand_id
1 'polypeptide(L)'
;MDGVPMKELNVGGTSKAAIVFLPLQTSKQGEDLAHDEPYILRNGKHREVVIHTAEHVREFLRNDSKDHFRPTDLNFGDYFYQVLGQCVGALSGEPWRAVRRYFDPAYTHNAGLGLIPSFQAEVVKWLTALKNDSLRSGVGRMVVHAPTSCKLLPLRVIPLSFYGEAFDDEAYSHLLRISKLQGQALKYAVTGRWQKYRWYNLLPTSSSQVLEQYHRDWRKFNMGILETARNYLQTIDEMIFTNIDITGNVIAFMFTQLAKHPEFQQKLYEEIIAQKCESELDLKQYITQQSTLLHYLCLESVRLHPAIWFSVPEYTAIDKVIGRYKIPAQTPVIIDVRRLNTNALTWGPDGGEFRPERFASLSPNEYRYGFMRFGVVSGRCLGKHMADVLMKIAIITILKQYRIEEVEKNIGVKEGDLAFIQRKNITLNIRPRKSARMSPHGARSALSRQLSGRQHREQALTMNALPPPHILAAFGLRGTPQRLPGGQGQSYQVGDAVLKPVDGEEEEAEYISRLQEVLLRQKKTPGYRLAEPIPATTASEKGYGYVVDGWGATRLIPDCADDPDGRGRRWNGILHAGREFHADLVAAVHKRPAFIAARTHRWAKGDRIAWSEEPKDNIQIAPRFRGSFDRLVQLQRPVDADSLHCQLVHGDLAGNVLFSKSDPRATPAIIDLSLYWRPVEYSEAIVIADGLIWHGEGEDLVHLLGTEEFQLQMLVRALIFRIVASSEAIREADCALDGLLDEPKLFERAVGIVDRFLHSLET
;
A
#
# COMPACT_ATOMS: atom_id res chain seq x y z
N MET A 1 -32.12 29.13 -14.30
CA MET A 1 -31.39 29.54 -13.08
C MET A 1 -32.18 30.69 -12.48
N ASP A 2 -32.67 30.52 -11.25
CA ASP A 2 -33.86 31.25 -10.79
C ASP A 2 -33.52 32.56 -10.03
N GLY A 3 -32.28 33.05 -10.16
CA GLY A 3 -31.82 34.30 -9.52
C GLY A 3 -31.73 34.27 -7.99
N VAL A 4 -32.05 33.14 -7.35
CA VAL A 4 -32.03 33.00 -5.89
C VAL A 4 -30.58 32.91 -5.39
N PRO A 5 -30.14 33.79 -4.48
CA PRO A 5 -28.78 33.74 -3.93
C PRO A 5 -28.60 32.53 -3.02
N MET A 6 -27.37 32.01 -2.99
CA MET A 6 -26.97 30.94 -2.07
C MET A 6 -27.09 31.43 -0.61
N LYS A 7 -27.70 30.62 0.28
CA LYS A 7 -27.84 30.97 1.71
C LYS A 7 -26.47 31.06 2.38
N GLU A 8 -26.32 31.95 3.36
CA GLU A 8 -25.05 32.18 4.06
C GLU A 8 -25.20 31.89 5.58
N LEU A 9 -24.35 30.99 6.10
CA LEU A 9 -24.21 30.69 7.52
C LEU A 9 -22.98 31.44 8.08
N ASN A 10 -23.20 32.34 9.03
CA ASN A 10 -22.11 33.06 9.69
C ASN A 10 -21.78 32.41 11.03
N VAL A 11 -20.54 31.92 11.16
CA VAL A 11 -20.04 31.24 12.39
C VAL A 11 -19.14 32.14 13.25
N GLY A 12 -19.34 33.46 13.13
CA GLY A 12 -18.54 34.53 13.72
C GLY A 12 -17.88 34.22 15.07
N GLY A 13 -16.55 34.31 15.10
CA GLY A 13 -15.73 34.11 16.30
C GLY A 13 -15.10 32.71 16.43
N THR A 14 -15.65 31.71 15.75
CA THR A 14 -15.14 30.32 15.75
C THR A 14 -13.90 30.19 14.85
N SER A 15 -12.82 29.57 15.33
CA SER A 15 -11.65 29.34 14.48
C SER A 15 -11.99 28.36 13.35
N LYS A 16 -11.29 28.45 12.22
CA LYS A 16 -11.48 27.48 11.12
C LYS A 16 -11.11 26.07 11.55
N ALA A 17 -10.11 25.90 12.42
CA ALA A 17 -9.76 24.60 12.97
C ALA A 17 -10.90 24.03 13.82
N ALA A 18 -11.67 24.88 14.52
CA ALA A 18 -12.83 24.42 15.29
C ALA A 18 -13.99 23.99 14.37
N ILE A 19 -14.10 24.59 13.18
CA ILE A 19 -15.06 24.14 12.16
C ILE A 19 -14.65 22.81 11.54
N VAL A 20 -13.36 22.47 11.50
CA VAL A 20 -12.89 21.18 10.98
C VAL A 20 -12.98 20.07 12.05
N PHE A 21 -12.66 20.42 13.30
CA PHE A 21 -12.47 19.46 14.40
C PHE A 21 -13.53 19.53 15.54
N LEU A 22 -14.39 20.56 15.65
CA LEU A 22 -15.50 20.70 16.63
C LEU A 22 -16.90 20.96 15.99
N PRO A 23 -17.39 20.15 15.05
CA PRO A 23 -18.20 20.73 13.99
C PRO A 23 -19.66 20.26 13.94
N LEU A 24 -20.10 19.45 14.90
CA LEU A 24 -21.48 18.95 14.94
C LEU A 24 -22.51 20.08 14.95
N GLN A 25 -22.24 21.16 15.69
CA GLN A 25 -23.15 22.31 15.73
C GLN A 25 -23.17 23.04 14.39
N THR A 26 -22.01 23.31 13.79
CA THR A 26 -21.91 23.98 12.49
C THR A 26 -22.57 23.20 11.36
N SER A 27 -22.34 21.87 11.31
CA SER A 27 -22.96 20.98 10.33
C SER A 27 -24.49 20.97 10.46
N LYS A 28 -25.01 20.88 11.69
CA LYS A 28 -26.46 20.96 11.96
C LYS A 28 -27.05 22.31 11.56
N GLN A 29 -26.41 23.42 11.91
CA GLN A 29 -26.87 24.76 11.50
C GLN A 29 -26.89 24.91 9.98
N GLY A 30 -25.92 24.33 9.27
CA GLY A 30 -25.92 24.28 7.81
C GLY A 30 -27.05 23.43 7.24
N GLU A 31 -27.33 22.28 7.87
CA GLU A 31 -28.45 21.39 7.55
C GLU A 31 -29.81 22.09 7.73
N ASP A 32 -30.02 22.75 8.86
CA ASP A 32 -31.24 23.51 9.15
C ASP A 32 -31.41 24.71 8.20
N LEU A 33 -30.30 25.37 7.82
CA LEU A 33 -30.32 26.53 6.94
C LEU A 33 -30.62 26.15 5.50
N ALA A 34 -29.90 25.17 4.95
CA ALA A 34 -29.84 24.91 3.52
C ALA A 34 -30.54 23.62 3.09
N HIS A 35 -30.93 22.75 4.03
CA HIS A 35 -31.37 21.39 3.73
C HIS A 35 -30.40 20.75 2.74
N ASP A 36 -30.89 20.20 1.64
CA ASP A 36 -30.05 19.53 0.66
C ASP A 36 -29.32 20.44 -0.34
N GLU A 37 -29.47 21.77 -0.25
CA GLU A 37 -28.80 22.72 -1.14
C GLU A 37 -27.36 23.06 -0.69
N PRO A 38 -26.44 23.42 -1.60
CA PRO A 38 -25.19 24.07 -1.24
C PRO A 38 -25.41 25.41 -0.53
N TYR A 39 -24.51 25.80 0.36
CA TYR A 39 -24.57 27.07 1.09
C TYR A 39 -23.19 27.70 1.30
N ILE A 40 -23.15 28.99 1.68
CA ILE A 40 -21.90 29.69 1.99
C ILE A 40 -21.65 29.62 3.50
N LEU A 41 -20.48 29.14 3.91
CA LEU A 41 -20.00 29.30 5.27
C LEU A 41 -19.09 30.52 5.34
N ARG A 42 -19.45 31.48 6.19
CA ARG A 42 -18.65 32.69 6.43
C ARG A 42 -17.94 32.60 7.78
N ASN A 43 -16.61 32.61 7.74
CA ASN A 43 -15.74 32.73 8.91
C ASN A 43 -14.87 33.99 8.81
N GLY A 44 -15.31 35.08 9.45
CA GLY A 44 -14.63 36.36 9.37
C GLY A 44 -14.62 36.90 7.93
N LYS A 45 -13.43 36.99 7.33
CA LYS A 45 -13.23 37.41 5.94
C LYS A 45 -13.34 36.27 4.93
N HIS A 46 -13.27 35.02 5.38
CA HIS A 46 -13.32 33.85 4.49
C HIS A 46 -14.78 33.48 4.23
N ARG A 47 -15.11 33.26 2.96
CA ARG A 47 -16.41 32.76 2.49
C ARG A 47 -16.12 31.53 1.65
N GLU A 48 -16.68 30.39 2.06
CA GLU A 48 -16.40 29.09 1.45
C GLU A 48 -17.72 28.42 1.10
N VAL A 49 -17.81 27.82 -0.09
CA VAL A 49 -18.99 27.06 -0.49
C VAL A 49 -18.96 25.70 0.20
N VAL A 50 -20.04 25.35 0.87
CA VAL A 50 -20.22 24.04 1.50
C VAL A 50 -21.06 23.15 0.61
N ILE A 51 -20.51 21.97 0.32
CA ILE A 51 -21.18 20.87 -0.38
C ILE A 51 -21.26 19.64 0.52
N HIS A 52 -22.28 18.80 0.34
CA HIS A 52 -22.58 17.72 1.29
C HIS A 52 -23.32 16.51 0.71
N THR A 53 -23.64 16.50 -0.60
CA THR A 53 -24.27 15.36 -1.28
C THR A 53 -23.29 14.72 -2.27
N ALA A 54 -23.53 13.45 -2.63
CA ALA A 54 -22.72 12.74 -3.61
C ALA A 54 -22.74 13.43 -4.99
N GLU A 55 -23.87 14.04 -5.35
CA GLU A 55 -24.00 14.79 -6.60
C GLU A 55 -23.16 16.06 -6.60
N HIS A 56 -23.21 16.86 -5.52
CA HIS A 56 -22.37 18.05 -5.42
C HIS A 56 -20.87 17.73 -5.49
N VAL A 57 -20.45 16.64 -4.83
CA VAL A 57 -19.05 16.19 -4.90
C VAL A 57 -18.69 15.77 -6.33
N ARG A 58 -19.58 15.05 -7.02
CA ARG A 58 -19.36 14.67 -8.42
C ARG A 58 -19.22 15.89 -9.33
N GLU A 59 -20.08 16.90 -9.16
CA GLU A 59 -20.05 18.14 -9.92
C GLU A 59 -18.79 18.97 -9.64
N PHE A 60 -18.42 19.08 -8.37
CA PHE A 60 -17.19 19.75 -7.95
C PHE A 60 -15.96 19.15 -8.61
N LEU A 61 -15.86 17.82 -8.66
CA LEU A 61 -14.70 17.11 -9.20
C LEU A 61 -14.75 16.89 -10.73
N ARG A 62 -15.78 17.35 -11.43
CA ARG A 62 -15.93 17.08 -12.86
C ARG A 62 -14.94 17.90 -13.70
N ASN A 63 -14.14 17.24 -14.53
CA ASN A 63 -13.25 17.78 -15.58
C ASN A 63 -11.89 18.39 -15.17
N ASP A 64 -11.68 18.86 -13.94
CA ASP A 64 -10.48 19.65 -13.55
C ASP A 64 -9.92 19.25 -12.18
N SER A 65 -10.31 18.09 -11.66
CA SER A 65 -10.10 17.78 -10.25
C SER A 65 -8.61 17.79 -9.85
N LYS A 66 -7.72 17.46 -10.80
CA LYS A 66 -6.26 17.44 -10.60
C LYS A 66 -5.65 18.84 -10.50
N ASP A 67 -6.39 19.86 -10.94
CA ASP A 67 -5.96 21.26 -11.02
C ASP A 67 -6.46 22.10 -9.82
N HIS A 68 -7.26 21.49 -8.94
CA HIS A 68 -7.62 22.08 -7.66
C HIS A 68 -6.38 22.34 -6.80
N PHE A 69 -6.41 23.43 -6.02
CA PHE A 69 -5.33 23.79 -5.11
C PHE A 69 -5.86 24.27 -3.77
N ARG A 70 -5.03 24.12 -2.73
CA ARG A 70 -5.33 24.54 -1.37
C ARG A 70 -4.74 25.92 -1.09
N PRO A 71 -5.38 26.76 -0.24
CA PRO A 71 -4.77 27.99 0.21
C PRO A 71 -3.56 27.67 1.10
N THR A 72 -2.52 28.50 1.02
CA THR A 72 -1.22 28.29 1.68
C THR A 72 -1.34 28.00 3.18
N ASP A 73 -2.27 28.64 3.89
CA ASP A 73 -2.50 28.44 5.33
C ASP A 73 -3.71 27.55 5.64
N LEU A 74 -4.31 26.91 4.63
CA LEU A 74 -5.55 26.13 4.72
C LEU A 74 -6.75 26.93 5.29
N ASN A 75 -6.65 28.26 5.32
CA ASN A 75 -7.50 29.19 6.06
C ASN A 75 -7.55 28.94 7.58
N PHE A 76 -6.59 28.20 8.16
CA PHE A 76 -6.53 27.94 9.61
C PHE A 76 -5.96 29.10 10.43
N GLY A 77 -5.34 30.08 9.79
CA GLY A 77 -4.75 31.26 10.42
C GLY A 77 -3.32 31.05 10.88
N ASP A 78 -2.72 32.14 11.36
CA ASP A 78 -1.27 32.26 11.50
C ASP A 78 -0.66 31.28 12.53
N TYR A 79 -1.29 31.05 13.68
CA TYR A 79 -0.76 30.12 14.69
C TYR A 79 -0.69 28.69 14.17
N PHE A 80 -1.73 28.23 13.48
CA PHE A 80 -1.75 26.88 12.88
C PHE A 80 -0.71 26.76 11.76
N TYR A 81 -0.56 27.81 10.94
CA TYR A 81 0.50 27.89 9.93
C TYR A 81 1.90 27.81 10.55
N GLN A 82 2.14 28.46 11.69
CA GLN A 82 3.44 28.35 12.37
C GLN A 82 3.71 26.93 12.88
N VAL A 83 2.69 26.21 13.35
CA VAL A 83 2.83 24.82 13.84
C VAL A 83 3.23 23.84 12.71
N LEU A 84 2.52 23.85 11.58
CA LEU A 84 2.68 22.83 10.53
C LEU A 84 3.38 23.33 9.26
N GLY A 85 3.47 24.64 9.03
CA GLY A 85 4.12 25.23 7.86
C GLY A 85 3.50 24.77 6.53
N GLN A 86 4.35 24.53 5.54
CA GLN A 86 3.98 23.98 4.22
C GLN A 86 4.15 22.45 4.21
N CYS A 87 3.47 21.78 5.14
CA CYS A 87 3.45 20.33 5.21
C CYS A 87 2.71 19.67 4.03
N VAL A 88 2.83 18.35 3.86
CA VAL A 88 2.22 17.62 2.72
C VAL A 88 0.71 17.82 2.64
N GLY A 89 0.01 18.01 3.77
CA GLY A 89 -1.41 18.34 3.81
C GLY A 89 -1.75 19.76 3.35
N ALA A 90 -0.81 20.70 3.36
CA ALA A 90 -0.99 22.08 2.90
C ALA A 90 -0.58 22.29 1.43
N LEU A 91 0.26 21.41 0.89
CA LEU A 91 0.78 21.53 -0.48
C LEU A 91 -0.22 21.10 -1.55
N SER A 92 -0.05 21.62 -2.77
CA SER A 92 -0.76 21.22 -3.99
C SER A 92 0.20 21.22 -5.19
N GLY A 93 -0.17 20.60 -6.30
CA GLY A 93 0.62 20.63 -7.55
C GLY A 93 2.01 19.97 -7.45
N GLU A 94 3.03 20.62 -8.04
CA GLU A 94 4.42 20.12 -8.05
C GLU A 94 5.06 20.00 -6.66
N PRO A 95 4.96 21.01 -5.76
CA PRO A 95 5.49 20.87 -4.39
C PRO A 95 4.94 19.65 -3.65
N TRP A 96 3.63 19.39 -3.79
CA TRP A 96 3.00 18.20 -3.21
C TRP A 96 3.57 16.91 -3.82
N ARG A 97 3.69 16.84 -5.16
CA ARG A 97 4.29 15.70 -5.87
C ARG A 97 5.76 15.49 -5.49
N ALA A 98 6.51 16.54 -5.22
CA ALA A 98 7.90 16.46 -4.79
C ALA A 98 8.00 15.79 -3.41
N VAL A 99 7.24 16.26 -2.41
CA VAL A 99 7.23 15.63 -1.07
C VAL A 99 6.75 14.18 -1.15
N ARG A 100 5.65 13.93 -1.88
CA ARG A 100 5.08 12.58 -2.07
C ARG A 100 6.07 11.59 -2.68
N ARG A 101 6.93 12.00 -3.62
CA ARG A 101 7.97 11.12 -4.20
C ARG A 101 8.92 10.53 -3.14
N TYR A 102 9.19 11.26 -2.05
CA TYR A 102 10.05 10.77 -0.97
C TYR A 102 9.31 9.84 0.00
N PHE A 103 8.05 10.13 0.31
CA PHE A 103 7.31 9.39 1.34
C PHE A 103 6.45 8.24 0.79
N ASP A 104 5.92 8.34 -0.43
CA ASP A 104 5.00 7.33 -1.00
C ASP A 104 5.58 5.89 -0.97
N PRO A 105 6.87 5.62 -1.24
CA PRO A 105 7.44 4.26 -1.15
C PRO A 105 7.27 3.60 0.23
N ALA A 106 7.44 4.36 1.32
CA ALA A 106 7.27 3.87 2.69
C ALA A 106 5.80 3.73 3.11
N TYR A 107 4.87 4.23 2.29
CA TYR A 107 3.44 4.32 2.58
C TYR A 107 2.58 3.51 1.60
N THR A 108 3.20 2.65 0.81
CA THR A 108 2.51 1.69 -0.04
C THR A 108 1.71 0.69 0.81
N HIS A 109 0.76 0.01 0.17
CA HIS A 109 0.00 -1.05 0.83
C HIS A 109 0.92 -2.15 1.40
N ASN A 110 1.91 -2.59 0.62
CA ASN A 110 2.88 -3.61 1.03
C ASN A 110 3.79 -3.12 2.17
N ALA A 111 4.24 -1.86 2.14
CA ALA A 111 4.98 -1.27 3.26
C ALA A 111 4.15 -1.29 4.55
N GLY A 112 2.86 -0.93 4.47
CA GLY A 112 1.93 -1.04 5.60
C GLY A 112 1.77 -2.48 6.11
N LEU A 113 1.69 -3.47 5.23
CA LEU A 113 1.63 -4.89 5.61
C LEU A 113 2.93 -5.39 6.26
N GLY A 114 4.09 -4.89 5.82
CA GLY A 114 5.38 -5.21 6.42
C GLY A 114 5.54 -4.74 7.87
N LEU A 115 4.71 -3.79 8.31
CA LEU A 115 4.71 -3.28 9.68
C LEU A 115 3.82 -4.09 10.65
N ILE A 116 3.10 -5.10 10.17
CA ILE A 116 2.19 -5.91 10.98
C ILE A 116 2.86 -6.47 12.24
N PRO A 117 4.05 -7.10 12.19
CA PRO A 117 4.69 -7.67 13.38
C PRO A 117 4.99 -6.61 14.44
N SER A 118 5.56 -5.49 14.01
CA SER A 118 5.87 -4.35 14.87
C SER A 118 4.61 -3.76 15.48
N PHE A 119 3.54 -3.60 14.68
CA PHE A 119 2.27 -3.06 15.16
C PHE A 119 1.62 -4.00 16.18
N GLN A 120 1.64 -5.31 15.93
CA GLN A 120 1.12 -6.31 16.88
C GLN A 120 1.90 -6.27 18.20
N ALA A 121 3.24 -6.24 18.14
CA ALA A 121 4.08 -6.16 19.33
C ALA A 121 3.75 -4.91 20.16
N GLU A 122 3.63 -3.75 19.52
CA GLU A 122 3.30 -2.50 20.21
C GLU A 122 1.86 -2.48 20.75
N VAL A 123 0.88 -3.08 20.06
CA VAL A 123 -0.48 -3.26 20.60
C VAL A 123 -0.47 -4.15 21.84
N VAL A 124 0.31 -5.24 21.84
CA VAL A 124 0.44 -6.13 23.02
C VAL A 124 1.12 -5.42 24.19
N LYS A 125 2.19 -4.65 23.95
CA LYS A 125 2.84 -3.82 24.98
C LYS A 125 1.87 -2.80 25.56
N TRP A 126 1.12 -2.10 24.71
CA TRP A 126 0.11 -1.14 25.12
C TRP A 126 -1.00 -1.79 25.97
N LEU A 127 -1.52 -2.96 25.57
CA LEU A 127 -2.50 -3.71 26.37
C LEU A 127 -1.94 -4.14 27.73
N THR A 128 -0.68 -4.55 27.77
CA THR A 128 -0.01 -4.94 29.02
C THR A 128 0.12 -3.76 29.97
N ALA A 129 0.48 -2.57 29.45
CA ALA A 129 0.52 -1.35 30.23
C ALA A 129 -0.85 -0.97 30.81
N LEU A 130 -1.91 -1.01 30.00
CA LEU A 130 -3.28 -0.73 30.44
C LEU A 130 -3.75 -1.69 31.55
N LYS A 131 -3.40 -2.97 31.43
CA LYS A 131 -3.69 -3.98 32.45
C LYS A 131 -2.98 -3.66 33.76
N ASN A 132 -1.70 -3.30 33.70
CA ASN A 132 -0.90 -2.96 34.88
C ASN A 132 -1.44 -1.72 35.60
N ASP A 133 -1.83 -0.68 34.86
CA ASP A 133 -2.42 0.53 35.43
C ASP A 133 -3.78 0.26 36.09
N SER A 134 -4.59 -0.62 35.49
CA SER A 134 -5.87 -1.05 36.06
C SER A 134 -5.69 -1.86 37.36
N LEU A 135 -4.70 -2.76 37.39
CA LEU A 135 -4.36 -3.56 38.57
C LEU A 135 -3.87 -2.69 39.73
N ARG A 136 -3.02 -1.68 39.45
CA ARG A 136 -2.57 -0.69 40.43
C ARG A 136 -3.71 0.14 41.02
N SER A 137 -4.78 0.32 40.26
CA SER A 137 -6.00 1.03 40.68
C SER A 137 -6.94 0.16 41.53
N GLY A 138 -6.56 -1.08 41.87
CA GLY A 138 -7.33 -1.99 42.73
C GLY A 138 -8.56 -2.62 42.05
N VAL A 139 -8.71 -2.44 40.74
CA VAL A 139 -9.86 -2.93 39.98
C VAL A 139 -9.46 -4.27 39.37
N GLY A 140 -10.07 -5.38 39.80
CA GLY A 140 -9.78 -6.75 39.31
C GLY A 140 -10.13 -7.02 37.83
N ARG A 141 -10.29 -5.97 37.02
CA ARG A 141 -10.65 -5.96 35.59
C ARG A 141 -9.93 -4.78 34.90
N MET A 142 -9.62 -4.92 33.62
CA MET A 142 -8.96 -3.85 32.86
C MET A 142 -9.98 -2.77 32.51
N VAL A 143 -9.79 -1.55 33.03
CA VAL A 143 -10.68 -0.41 32.82
C VAL A 143 -9.93 0.65 32.02
N VAL A 144 -10.49 1.00 30.87
CA VAL A 144 -9.82 1.87 29.90
C VAL A 144 -10.66 3.09 29.60
N HIS A 145 -10.07 4.27 29.74
CA HIS A 145 -10.65 5.51 29.23
C HIS A 145 -10.30 5.65 27.75
N ALA A 146 -11.18 5.14 26.89
CA ALA A 146 -10.86 4.92 25.46
C ALA A 146 -10.31 6.16 24.74
N PRO A 147 -10.88 7.38 24.89
CA PRO A 147 -10.39 8.56 24.17
C PRO A 147 -8.94 8.96 24.51
N THR A 148 -8.48 8.71 25.74
CA THR A 148 -7.11 9.07 26.15
C THR A 148 -6.16 7.92 25.86
N SER A 149 -6.54 6.70 26.23
CA SER A 149 -5.67 5.53 26.10
C SER A 149 -5.38 5.17 24.65
N CYS A 150 -6.36 5.34 23.75
CA CYS A 150 -6.19 4.98 22.33
C CYS A 150 -5.28 5.95 21.57
N LYS A 151 -5.01 7.15 22.08
CA LYS A 151 -4.07 8.11 21.46
C LYS A 151 -2.61 7.67 21.62
N LEU A 152 -2.30 6.94 22.68
CA LEU A 152 -0.94 6.45 22.94
C LEU A 152 -0.48 5.43 21.89
N LEU A 153 -1.41 4.65 21.34
CA LEU A 153 -1.09 3.61 20.37
C LEU A 153 -0.57 4.21 19.04
N PRO A 154 -1.28 5.13 18.35
CA PRO A 154 -0.74 5.85 17.21
C PRO A 154 0.52 6.66 17.52
N LEU A 155 0.60 7.29 18.70
CA LEU A 155 1.79 8.04 19.13
C LEU A 155 3.05 7.17 19.20
N ARG A 156 2.90 5.85 19.39
CA ARG A 156 3.99 4.88 19.38
C ARG A 156 4.22 4.31 17.98
N VAL A 157 3.15 3.89 17.34
CA VAL A 157 3.21 3.08 16.12
C VAL A 157 3.52 3.91 14.87
N ILE A 158 3.00 5.13 14.79
CA ILE A 158 3.21 6.01 13.63
C ILE A 158 4.67 6.44 13.54
N PRO A 159 5.33 6.99 14.58
CA PRO A 159 6.77 7.28 14.54
C PRO A 159 7.65 6.09 14.17
N LEU A 160 7.31 4.88 14.65
CA LEU A 160 8.04 3.64 14.34
C LEU A 160 8.07 3.36 12.83
N SER A 161 6.99 3.71 12.10
CA SER A 161 6.96 3.55 10.63
C SER A 161 7.93 4.46 9.87
N PHE A 162 8.43 5.53 10.50
CA PHE A 162 9.38 6.46 9.88
C PHE A 162 10.81 6.25 10.35
N TYR A 163 10.97 6.18 11.66
CA TYR A 163 12.27 6.15 12.30
C TYR A 163 12.82 4.72 12.41
N GLY A 164 11.97 3.71 12.20
CA GLY A 164 12.36 2.31 12.30
C GLY A 164 12.94 1.98 13.66
N GLU A 165 14.02 1.20 13.66
CA GLU A 165 14.71 0.77 14.88
C GLU A 165 15.32 1.93 15.69
N ALA A 166 15.53 3.11 15.08
CA ALA A 166 16.02 4.29 15.79
C ALA A 166 14.98 4.90 16.75
N PHE A 167 13.70 4.48 16.68
CA PHE A 167 12.66 4.89 17.61
C PHE A 167 12.42 3.85 18.71
N ASP A 168 13.36 3.82 19.64
CA ASP A 168 13.34 2.95 20.82
C ASP A 168 12.41 3.47 21.94
N ASP A 169 12.45 2.81 23.11
CA ASP A 169 11.65 3.18 24.28
C ASP A 169 12.06 4.54 24.89
N GLU A 170 13.32 4.94 24.75
CA GLU A 170 13.82 6.23 25.22
C GLU A 170 13.29 7.36 24.33
N ALA A 171 13.40 7.20 23.01
CA ALA A 171 12.87 8.12 22.01
C ALA A 171 11.36 8.32 22.19
N TYR A 172 10.60 7.25 22.43
CA TYR A 172 9.17 7.36 22.72
C TYR A 172 8.87 8.05 24.05
N SER A 173 9.64 7.78 25.10
CA SER A 173 9.50 8.49 26.38
C SER A 173 9.74 10.00 26.21
N HIS A 174 10.67 10.38 25.33
CA HIS A 174 10.88 11.77 24.97
C HIS A 174 9.70 12.33 24.18
N LEU A 175 9.23 11.63 23.15
CA LEU A 175 8.08 12.05 22.35
C LEU A 175 6.81 12.21 23.19
N LEU A 176 6.57 11.34 24.17
CA LEU A 176 5.48 11.46 25.14
C LEU A 176 5.53 12.78 25.91
N ARG A 177 6.72 13.26 26.30
CA ARG A 177 6.86 14.57 26.95
C ARG A 177 6.50 15.70 26.00
N ILE A 178 6.97 15.62 24.75
CA ILE A 178 6.69 16.64 23.73
C ILE A 178 5.21 16.66 23.36
N SER A 179 4.52 15.51 23.35
CA SER A 179 3.08 15.41 23.06
C SER A 179 2.20 16.23 24.02
N LYS A 180 2.69 16.54 25.23
CA LYS A 180 1.97 17.43 26.16
C LYS A 180 1.97 18.88 25.68
N LEU A 181 3.10 19.35 25.16
CA LEU A 181 3.22 20.68 24.55
C LEU A 181 2.41 20.73 23.25
N GLN A 182 2.45 19.65 22.48
CA GLN A 182 1.64 19.46 21.29
C GLN A 182 0.14 19.68 21.58
N GLY A 183 -0.40 19.04 22.61
CA GLY A 183 -1.81 19.20 23.00
C GLY A 183 -2.16 20.64 23.39
N GLN A 184 -1.24 21.37 24.02
CA GLN A 184 -1.41 22.79 24.34
C GLN A 184 -1.39 23.67 23.08
N ALA A 185 -0.43 23.43 22.18
CA ALA A 185 -0.34 24.14 20.91
C ALA A 185 -1.61 23.93 20.07
N LEU A 186 -2.11 22.69 19.98
CA LEU A 186 -3.35 22.39 19.28
C LEU A 186 -4.55 23.11 19.92
N LYS A 187 -4.64 23.13 21.25
CA LYS A 187 -5.69 23.87 21.97
C LYS A 187 -5.68 25.35 21.61
N TYR A 188 -4.52 25.99 21.53
CA TYR A 188 -4.41 27.39 21.08
C TYR A 188 -4.79 27.55 19.62
N ALA A 189 -4.35 26.64 18.74
CA ALA A 189 -4.65 26.70 17.32
C ALA A 189 -6.16 26.62 17.05
N VAL A 190 -6.89 25.88 17.87
CA VAL A 190 -8.32 25.67 17.64
C VAL A 190 -9.26 26.50 18.50
N THR A 191 -9.00 26.64 19.80
CA THR A 191 -9.88 27.44 20.68
C THR A 191 -9.43 28.91 20.79
N GLY A 192 -8.25 29.24 20.26
CA GLY A 192 -7.69 30.57 20.33
C GLY A 192 -8.47 31.59 19.52
N ARG A 193 -8.89 32.68 20.19
CA ARG A 193 -9.63 33.77 19.55
C ARG A 193 -8.73 34.70 18.73
N TRP A 194 -7.54 34.98 19.24
CA TRP A 194 -6.60 35.98 18.69
C TRP A 194 -5.45 35.36 17.90
N GLN A 195 -5.16 34.09 18.17
CA GLN A 195 -4.05 33.30 17.62
C GLN A 195 -4.14 33.13 16.09
N LYS A 196 -5.31 33.31 15.48
CA LYS A 196 -5.43 33.35 14.02
C LYS A 196 -4.77 34.57 13.37
N TYR A 197 -4.48 35.63 14.13
CA TYR A 197 -3.90 36.86 13.61
C TYR A 197 -2.39 36.92 13.86
N ARG A 198 -1.63 37.16 12.78
CA ARG A 198 -0.17 37.25 12.80
C ARG A 198 0.39 38.24 13.82
N TRP A 199 -0.21 39.43 13.93
CA TRP A 199 0.26 40.46 14.87
C TRP A 199 0.22 39.99 16.33
N TYR A 200 -0.75 39.14 16.70
CA TYR A 200 -0.88 38.64 18.06
C TYR A 200 0.22 37.62 18.38
N ASN A 201 0.56 36.76 17.42
CA ASN A 201 1.60 35.75 17.60
C ASN A 201 3.02 36.31 17.59
N LEU A 202 3.21 37.57 17.16
CA LEU A 202 4.47 38.30 17.30
C LEU A 202 4.71 38.84 18.71
N LEU A 203 3.67 38.90 19.55
CA LEU A 203 3.78 39.34 20.94
C LEU A 203 4.25 38.18 21.84
N PRO A 204 5.03 38.45 22.90
CA PRO A 204 5.47 37.45 23.86
C PRO A 204 4.30 37.01 24.76
N THR A 205 3.42 36.17 24.21
CA THR A 205 2.22 35.63 24.87
C THR A 205 2.50 34.22 25.41
N SER A 206 1.63 33.72 26.28
CA SER A 206 1.71 32.31 26.71
C SER A 206 1.62 31.34 25.53
N SER A 207 0.80 31.65 24.53
CA SER A 207 0.68 30.84 23.32
C SER A 207 1.93 30.85 22.45
N SER A 208 2.64 31.98 22.34
CA SER A 208 3.90 32.03 21.57
C SER A 208 5.04 31.34 22.31
N GLN A 209 5.10 31.44 23.65
CA GLN A 209 6.07 30.68 24.46
C GLN A 209 5.89 29.16 24.32
N VAL A 210 4.64 28.67 24.36
CA VAL A 210 4.33 27.25 24.12
C VAL A 210 4.76 26.83 22.72
N LEU A 211 4.49 27.66 21.72
CA LEU A 211 4.85 27.38 20.32
C LEU A 211 6.38 27.32 20.14
N GLU A 212 7.12 28.29 20.68
CA GLU A 212 8.58 28.31 20.65
C GLU A 212 9.18 27.09 21.34
N GLN A 213 8.67 26.73 22.53
CA GLN A 213 9.14 25.55 23.25
C GLN A 213 8.87 24.27 22.45
N TYR A 214 7.66 24.15 21.88
CA TYR A 214 7.30 23.04 21.00
C TYR A 214 8.27 22.94 19.82
N HIS A 215 8.52 24.02 19.08
CA HIS A 215 9.45 24.00 17.95
C HIS A 215 10.88 23.64 18.35
N ARG A 216 11.37 24.13 19.49
CA ARG A 216 12.72 23.80 19.98
C ARG A 216 12.83 22.31 20.29
N ASP A 217 11.91 21.78 21.09
CA ASP A 217 11.95 20.37 21.51
C ASP A 217 11.71 19.43 20.34
N TRP A 218 10.79 19.78 19.44
CA TRP A 218 10.46 18.98 18.27
C TRP A 218 11.60 18.93 17.25
N ARG A 219 12.24 20.07 16.95
CA ARG A 219 13.44 20.09 16.08
C ARG A 219 14.58 19.28 16.69
N LYS A 220 14.81 19.42 18.00
CA LYS A 220 15.84 18.65 18.70
C LYS A 220 15.57 17.15 18.62
N PHE A 221 14.33 16.73 18.81
CA PHE A 221 13.91 15.34 18.68
C PHE A 221 14.17 14.80 17.27
N ASN A 222 13.66 15.47 16.22
CA ASN A 222 13.83 15.02 14.84
C ASN A 222 15.29 14.97 14.39
N MET A 223 16.06 16.03 14.66
CA MET A 223 17.47 16.11 14.28
C MET A 223 18.36 15.12 15.06
N GLY A 224 17.90 14.66 16.22
CA GLY A 224 18.59 13.65 17.02
C GLY A 224 18.41 12.22 16.50
N ILE A 225 17.38 11.95 15.70
CA ILE A 225 17.04 10.59 15.21
C ILE A 225 17.46 10.37 13.75
N LEU A 226 17.41 11.38 12.88
CA LEU A 226 17.81 11.25 11.46
C LEU A 226 18.45 12.52 10.90
N GLU A 227 19.64 12.38 10.30
CA GLU A 227 20.32 13.46 9.56
C GLU A 227 19.53 13.87 8.29
N THR A 228 18.77 12.93 7.70
CA THR A 228 17.87 13.12 6.55
C THR A 228 16.61 13.94 6.88
N ALA A 229 16.23 14.08 8.15
CA ALA A 229 15.00 14.77 8.55
C ALA A 229 15.01 16.26 8.16
N ARG A 230 16.19 16.86 7.98
CA ARG A 230 16.40 18.31 7.75
C ARG A 230 15.56 18.90 6.62
N ASN A 231 15.30 18.14 5.55
CA ASN A 231 14.61 18.66 4.35
C ASN A 231 13.09 18.52 4.38
N TYR A 232 12.52 17.69 5.28
CA TYR A 232 11.07 17.39 5.32
C TYR A 232 10.46 17.44 6.71
N LEU A 233 11.10 18.16 7.66
CA LEU A 233 10.65 18.28 9.05
C LEU A 233 9.15 18.57 9.14
N GLN A 234 8.63 19.59 8.44
CA GLN A 234 7.21 19.96 8.49
C GLN A 234 6.24 18.82 8.10
N THR A 235 6.65 17.94 7.18
CA THR A 235 5.83 16.77 6.81
C THR A 235 5.88 15.69 7.90
N ILE A 236 7.05 15.44 8.48
CA ILE A 236 7.18 14.53 9.63
C ILE A 236 6.38 15.06 10.83
N ASP A 237 6.49 16.36 11.08
CA ASP A 237 5.75 17.10 12.12
C ASP A 237 4.26 16.90 11.91
N GLU A 238 3.72 17.18 10.71
CA GLU A 238 2.30 16.91 10.39
C GLU A 238 1.92 15.45 10.66
N MET A 239 2.71 14.50 10.20
CA MET A 239 2.31 13.10 10.25
C MET A 239 2.31 12.52 11.66
N ILE A 240 3.15 13.02 12.55
CA ILE A 240 3.07 12.63 13.96
C ILE A 240 2.02 13.49 14.65
N PHE A 241 2.01 14.81 14.41
CA PHE A 241 1.14 15.77 15.09
C PHE A 241 -0.35 15.51 14.84
N THR A 242 -0.76 15.38 13.59
CA THR A 242 -2.18 15.32 13.20
C THR A 242 -2.78 13.92 13.33
N ASN A 243 -1.98 12.87 13.13
CA ASN A 243 -2.50 11.51 13.02
C ASN A 243 -2.76 10.82 14.38
N ILE A 244 -2.15 11.32 15.47
CA ILE A 244 -2.36 10.77 16.82
C ILE A 244 -3.83 10.87 17.23
N ASP A 245 -4.37 12.09 17.17
CA ASP A 245 -5.75 12.36 17.57
C ASP A 245 -6.74 11.72 16.60
N ILE A 246 -6.46 11.80 15.29
CA ILE A 246 -7.32 11.21 14.26
C ILE A 246 -7.47 9.70 14.45
N THR A 247 -6.34 8.96 14.47
CA THR A 247 -6.36 7.50 14.52
C THR A 247 -6.84 7.01 15.88
N GLY A 248 -6.41 7.65 16.96
CA GLY A 248 -6.82 7.30 18.32
C GLY A 248 -8.32 7.46 18.54
N ASN A 249 -8.93 8.51 17.99
CA ASN A 249 -10.38 8.73 18.08
C ASN A 249 -11.17 7.69 17.27
N VAL A 250 -10.72 7.32 16.06
CA VAL A 250 -11.38 6.26 15.28
C VAL A 250 -11.32 4.92 16.02
N ILE A 251 -10.16 4.54 16.56
CA ILE A 251 -10.02 3.31 17.34
C ILE A 251 -10.91 3.33 18.59
N ALA A 252 -10.95 4.46 19.32
CA ALA A 252 -11.84 4.61 20.47
C ALA A 252 -13.33 4.50 20.08
N PHE A 253 -13.72 5.04 18.93
CA PHE A 253 -15.06 4.91 18.39
C PHE A 253 -15.38 3.46 18.03
N MET A 254 -14.46 2.74 17.36
CA MET A 254 -14.61 1.31 17.07
C MET A 254 -14.86 0.50 18.34
N PHE A 255 -14.06 0.71 19.40
CA PHE A 255 -14.28 0.02 20.68
C PHE A 255 -15.62 0.37 21.31
N THR A 256 -16.04 1.63 21.21
CA THR A 256 -17.34 2.08 21.70
C THR A 256 -18.48 1.37 20.98
N GLN A 257 -18.41 1.26 19.64
CA GLN A 257 -19.44 0.56 18.87
C GLN A 257 -19.44 -0.94 19.15
N LEU A 258 -18.26 -1.55 19.26
CA LEU A 258 -18.16 -2.97 19.65
C LEU A 258 -18.75 -3.24 21.04
N ALA A 259 -18.57 -2.32 21.99
CA ALA A 259 -19.15 -2.44 23.33
C ALA A 259 -20.69 -2.35 23.33
N LYS A 260 -21.24 -1.47 22.48
CA LYS A 260 -22.70 -1.26 22.33
C LYS A 260 -23.40 -2.33 21.51
N HIS A 261 -22.67 -3.02 20.63
CA HIS A 261 -23.19 -4.04 19.74
C HIS A 261 -22.55 -5.41 20.04
N PRO A 262 -22.86 -6.03 21.20
CA PRO A 262 -22.23 -7.29 21.63
C PRO A 262 -22.48 -8.45 20.67
N GLU A 263 -23.63 -8.47 19.98
CA GLU A 263 -23.93 -9.48 18.96
C GLU A 263 -22.99 -9.37 17.74
N PHE A 264 -22.78 -8.14 17.24
CA PHE A 264 -21.82 -7.88 16.16
C PHE A 264 -20.38 -8.21 16.61
N GLN A 265 -19.99 -7.81 17.82
CA GLN A 265 -18.68 -8.14 18.40
C GLN A 265 -18.46 -9.66 18.45
N GLN A 266 -19.50 -10.43 18.77
CA GLN A 266 -19.41 -11.89 18.82
C GLN A 266 -19.26 -12.51 17.43
N LYS A 267 -20.04 -12.06 16.43
CA LYS A 267 -19.87 -12.49 15.03
C LYS A 267 -18.49 -12.16 14.47
N LEU A 268 -17.99 -10.94 14.74
CA LEU A 268 -16.65 -10.51 14.35
C LEU A 268 -15.57 -11.36 15.03
N TYR A 269 -15.73 -11.68 16.31
CA TYR A 269 -14.82 -12.60 16.99
C TYR A 269 -14.81 -14.00 16.35
N GLU A 270 -15.98 -14.54 16.04
CA GLU A 270 -16.11 -15.83 15.36
C GLU A 270 -15.44 -15.81 13.98
N GLU A 271 -15.62 -14.74 13.20
CA GLU A 271 -14.91 -14.52 11.93
C GLU A 271 -13.38 -14.53 12.16
N ILE A 272 -12.87 -13.74 13.10
CA ILE A 272 -11.43 -13.65 13.39
C ILE A 272 -10.84 -15.01 13.78
N ILE A 273 -11.54 -15.79 14.60
CA ILE A 273 -11.07 -17.12 15.01
C ILE A 273 -11.18 -18.14 13.87
N ALA A 274 -12.22 -18.05 13.04
CA ALA A 274 -12.44 -18.94 11.89
C ALA A 274 -11.38 -18.80 10.80
N GLN A 275 -10.73 -17.63 10.68
CA GLN A 275 -9.61 -17.43 9.74
C GLN A 275 -8.42 -18.35 10.04
N LYS A 276 -8.28 -18.86 11.28
CA LYS A 276 -7.17 -19.71 11.71
C LYS A 276 -5.81 -19.17 11.25
N CYS A 277 -5.57 -17.86 11.40
CA CYS A 277 -4.27 -17.29 11.03
C CYS A 277 -3.18 -17.88 11.94
N GLU A 278 -2.46 -18.87 11.42
CA GLU A 278 -1.35 -19.58 12.07
C GLU A 278 -0.02 -19.00 11.61
N SER A 279 0.02 -18.40 10.41
CA SER A 279 1.15 -17.66 9.86
C SER A 279 0.87 -16.15 9.73
N GLU A 280 1.94 -15.36 9.56
CA GLU A 280 1.83 -13.93 9.24
C GLU A 280 1.21 -13.71 7.84
N LEU A 281 1.45 -14.62 6.90
CA LEU A 281 0.84 -14.60 5.57
C LEU A 281 -0.69 -14.70 5.63
N ASP A 282 -1.23 -15.59 6.48
CA ASP A 282 -2.67 -15.74 6.67
C ASP A 282 -3.30 -14.45 7.23
N LEU A 283 -2.59 -13.80 8.15
CA LEU A 283 -3.01 -12.54 8.75
C LEU A 283 -2.97 -11.40 7.72
N LYS A 284 -1.92 -11.32 6.90
CA LYS A 284 -1.83 -10.38 5.78
C LYS A 284 -3.01 -10.59 4.83
N GLN A 285 -3.25 -11.81 4.38
CA GLN A 285 -4.39 -12.12 3.50
C GLN A 285 -5.71 -11.67 4.11
N TYR A 286 -5.99 -12.03 5.37
CA TYR A 286 -7.22 -11.63 6.05
C TYR A 286 -7.39 -10.11 6.16
N ILE A 287 -6.32 -9.39 6.51
CA ILE A 287 -6.33 -7.92 6.60
C ILE A 287 -6.60 -7.27 5.24
N THR A 288 -6.13 -7.87 4.14
CA THR A 288 -6.36 -7.33 2.80
C THR A 288 -7.76 -7.59 2.24
N GLN A 289 -8.48 -8.57 2.78
CA GLN A 289 -9.85 -8.87 2.35
C GLN A 289 -10.79 -7.70 2.63
N GLN A 290 -11.58 -7.34 1.61
CA GLN A 290 -12.59 -6.27 1.69
C GLN A 290 -14.01 -6.80 1.96
N SER A 291 -14.19 -8.12 2.00
CA SER A 291 -15.49 -8.76 2.17
C SER A 291 -15.77 -9.23 3.61
N THR A 292 -15.00 -8.76 4.59
CA THR A 292 -15.01 -9.24 5.98
C THR A 292 -15.74 -8.28 6.91
N LEU A 293 -16.33 -8.80 7.99
CA LEU A 293 -16.92 -7.98 9.06
C LEU A 293 -15.88 -7.03 9.66
N LEU A 294 -14.61 -7.45 9.74
CA LEU A 294 -13.52 -6.58 10.17
C LEU A 294 -13.35 -5.36 9.25
N HIS A 295 -13.34 -5.57 7.93
CA HIS A 295 -13.23 -4.48 6.97
C HIS A 295 -14.45 -3.54 7.07
N TYR A 296 -15.65 -4.12 7.13
CA TYR A 296 -16.88 -3.36 7.26
C TYR A 296 -16.94 -2.54 8.55
N LEU A 297 -16.44 -3.06 9.67
CA LEU A 297 -16.31 -2.31 10.92
C LEU A 297 -15.43 -1.06 10.71
N CYS A 298 -14.29 -1.21 10.03
CA CYS A 298 -13.41 -0.08 9.73
C CYS A 298 -14.10 0.97 8.85
N LEU A 299 -14.79 0.55 7.79
CA LEU A 299 -15.50 1.46 6.89
C LEU A 299 -16.62 2.21 7.63
N GLU A 300 -17.48 1.49 8.35
CA GLU A 300 -18.62 2.07 9.07
C GLU A 300 -18.19 3.01 10.19
N SER A 301 -17.10 2.68 10.87
CA SER A 301 -16.56 3.51 11.94
C SER A 301 -16.04 4.85 11.40
N VAL A 302 -15.31 4.85 10.28
CA VAL A 302 -14.84 6.10 9.66
C VAL A 302 -15.99 6.85 8.98
N ARG A 303 -17.02 6.15 8.50
CA ARG A 303 -18.22 6.76 7.93
C ARG A 303 -18.98 7.58 8.97
N LEU A 304 -19.31 6.99 10.12
CA LEU A 304 -20.06 7.65 11.19
C LEU A 304 -19.22 8.60 12.03
N HIS A 305 -17.91 8.35 12.11
CA HIS A 305 -16.99 9.18 12.88
C HIS A 305 -15.77 9.56 12.02
N PRO A 306 -15.95 10.44 11.01
CA PRO A 306 -14.86 10.83 10.14
C PRO A 306 -13.80 11.63 10.90
N ALA A 307 -12.54 11.47 10.48
CA ALA A 307 -11.39 12.17 11.03
C ALA A 307 -11.54 13.70 10.99
N ILE A 308 -12.11 14.20 9.89
CA ILE A 308 -12.42 15.60 9.64
C ILE A 308 -13.88 15.66 9.20
N TRP A 309 -14.70 16.46 9.87
CA TRP A 309 -16.12 16.54 9.48
C TRP A 309 -16.38 17.61 8.43
N PHE A 310 -15.48 18.59 8.31
CA PHE A 310 -15.39 19.47 7.16
C PHE A 310 -14.04 19.25 6.49
N SER A 311 -14.00 19.16 5.16
CA SER A 311 -12.73 19.12 4.44
C SER A 311 -11.96 20.43 4.59
N VAL A 312 -10.66 20.37 4.33
CA VAL A 312 -9.88 21.58 4.04
C VAL A 312 -10.40 22.24 2.76
N PRO A 313 -10.30 23.57 2.62
CA PRO A 313 -10.75 24.28 1.43
C PRO A 313 -9.91 23.92 0.21
N GLU A 314 -10.58 23.60 -0.90
CA GLU A 314 -9.99 23.44 -2.23
C GLU A 314 -10.63 24.46 -3.18
N TYR A 315 -9.78 25.13 -3.97
CA TYR A 315 -10.21 26.14 -4.92
C TYR A 315 -10.58 25.48 -6.25
N THR A 316 -11.73 25.85 -6.80
CA THR A 316 -12.14 25.46 -8.16
C THR A 316 -11.12 25.96 -9.17
N ALA A 317 -10.68 25.12 -10.12
CA ALA A 317 -9.76 25.56 -11.16
C ALA A 317 -10.49 26.26 -12.31
N ILE A 318 -11.73 25.81 -12.60
CA ILE A 318 -12.61 26.40 -13.61
C ILE A 318 -13.98 26.77 -13.03
N ASP A 319 -14.78 27.51 -13.81
CA ASP A 319 -16.19 27.74 -13.49
C ASP A 319 -16.95 26.41 -13.38
N LYS A 320 -17.74 26.27 -12.31
CA LYS A 320 -18.56 25.09 -12.01
C LYS A 320 -20.05 25.41 -12.00
N VAL A 321 -20.85 24.37 -12.20
CA VAL A 321 -22.26 24.35 -11.81
C VAL A 321 -22.38 23.29 -10.73
N ILE A 322 -22.80 23.68 -9.53
CA ILE A 322 -23.02 22.77 -8.41
C ILE A 322 -24.43 22.98 -7.88
N GLY A 323 -25.24 21.93 -7.92
CA GLY A 323 -26.69 22.03 -7.81
C GLY A 323 -27.21 23.04 -8.85
N ARG A 324 -27.93 24.07 -8.36
CA ARG A 324 -28.45 25.15 -9.22
C ARG A 324 -27.55 26.39 -9.33
N TYR A 325 -26.37 26.39 -8.71
CA TYR A 325 -25.53 27.57 -8.59
C TYR A 325 -24.34 27.52 -9.55
N LYS A 326 -24.08 28.65 -10.21
CA LYS A 326 -22.81 28.88 -10.92
C LYS A 326 -21.75 29.32 -9.92
N ILE A 327 -20.66 28.56 -9.83
CA ILE A 327 -19.55 28.82 -8.92
C ILE A 327 -18.33 29.22 -9.76
N PRO A 328 -17.86 30.47 -9.68
CA PRO A 328 -16.70 30.91 -10.46
C PRO A 328 -15.44 30.10 -10.15
N ALA A 329 -14.49 30.07 -11.09
CA ALA A 329 -13.12 29.65 -10.81
C ALA A 329 -12.53 30.39 -9.60
N GLN A 330 -11.56 29.78 -8.92
CA GLN A 330 -10.92 30.29 -7.71
C GLN A 330 -11.87 30.50 -6.52
N THR A 331 -12.99 29.77 -6.48
CA THR A 331 -13.88 29.78 -5.32
C THR A 331 -13.48 28.67 -4.36
N PRO A 332 -13.26 28.94 -3.06
CA PRO A 332 -12.95 27.90 -2.08
C PRO A 332 -14.20 27.08 -1.77
N VAL A 333 -14.08 25.77 -1.89
CA VAL A 333 -15.13 24.78 -1.60
C VAL A 333 -14.67 23.87 -0.46
N ILE A 334 -15.59 23.58 0.47
CA ILE A 334 -15.42 22.60 1.53
C ILE A 334 -16.56 21.58 1.50
N ILE A 335 -16.24 20.35 1.90
CA ILE A 335 -17.21 19.25 1.98
C ILE A 335 -17.60 19.07 3.44
N ASP A 336 -18.90 19.12 3.76
CA ASP A 336 -19.43 18.59 5.03
C ASP A 336 -19.45 17.07 4.97
N VAL A 337 -18.35 16.47 5.40
CA VAL A 337 -18.08 15.03 5.39
C VAL A 337 -19.05 14.28 6.28
N ARG A 338 -19.46 14.86 7.42
CA ARG A 338 -20.43 14.20 8.31
C ARG A 338 -21.77 14.03 7.60
N ARG A 339 -22.27 15.09 6.96
CA ARG A 339 -23.51 15.03 6.18
C ARG A 339 -23.35 14.11 4.98
N LEU A 340 -22.26 14.23 4.23
CA LEU A 340 -21.98 13.37 3.08
C LEU A 340 -22.02 11.88 3.46
N ASN A 341 -21.30 11.51 4.52
CA ASN A 341 -21.17 10.14 4.99
C ASN A 341 -22.43 9.60 5.67
N THR A 342 -23.42 10.43 5.99
CA THR A 342 -24.68 10.01 6.62
C THR A 342 -25.92 10.38 5.80
N ASN A 343 -25.73 10.93 4.60
CA ASN A 343 -26.81 11.39 3.73
C ASN A 343 -27.71 10.23 3.32
N ALA A 344 -29.02 10.38 3.53
CA ALA A 344 -29.99 9.33 3.23
C ALA A 344 -30.07 8.95 1.75
N LEU A 345 -29.71 9.85 0.82
CA LEU A 345 -29.65 9.58 -0.62
C LEU A 345 -28.58 8.53 -0.96
N THR A 346 -27.48 8.49 -0.21
CA THR A 346 -26.41 7.50 -0.41
C THR A 346 -26.57 6.30 0.52
N TRP A 347 -26.94 6.55 1.78
CA TRP A 347 -26.82 5.56 2.87
C TRP A 347 -28.16 4.99 3.34
N GLY A 348 -29.28 5.45 2.79
CA GLY A 348 -30.62 5.10 3.22
C GLY A 348 -31.09 5.86 4.47
N PRO A 349 -32.36 5.67 4.88
CA PRO A 349 -32.93 6.36 6.05
C PRO A 349 -32.22 6.01 7.36
N ASP A 350 -31.56 4.85 7.41
CA ASP A 350 -30.72 4.40 8.54
C ASP A 350 -29.27 4.91 8.44
N GLY A 351 -28.98 5.91 7.60
CA GLY A 351 -27.64 6.43 7.38
C GLY A 351 -26.95 6.97 8.64
N GLY A 352 -27.70 7.35 9.68
CA GLY A 352 -27.15 7.74 10.98
C GLY A 352 -26.82 6.58 11.93
N GLU A 353 -27.21 5.35 11.59
CA GLU A 353 -27.10 4.17 12.44
C GLU A 353 -25.84 3.35 12.14
N PHE A 354 -25.28 2.73 13.18
CA PHE A 354 -24.13 1.83 13.05
C PHE A 354 -24.59 0.46 12.56
N ARG A 355 -24.29 0.15 11.30
CA ARG A 355 -24.60 -1.12 10.65
C ARG A 355 -23.49 -1.47 9.65
N PRO A 356 -22.37 -2.07 10.10
CA PRO A 356 -21.25 -2.43 9.24
C PRO A 356 -21.65 -3.28 8.03
N GLU A 357 -22.60 -4.21 8.19
CA GLU A 357 -23.04 -5.14 7.16
C GLU A 357 -23.64 -4.46 5.91
N ARG A 358 -23.95 -3.16 5.96
CA ARG A 358 -24.37 -2.40 4.76
C ARG A 358 -23.34 -2.44 3.63
N PHE A 359 -22.06 -2.54 3.98
CA PHE A 359 -20.97 -2.62 3.00
C PHE A 359 -20.87 -3.99 2.32
N ALA A 360 -21.56 -5.02 2.81
CA ALA A 360 -21.65 -6.31 2.12
C ALA A 360 -22.55 -6.24 0.87
N SER A 361 -23.51 -5.32 0.87
CA SER A 361 -24.49 -5.14 -0.22
C SER A 361 -24.19 -3.97 -1.15
N LEU A 362 -23.24 -3.11 -0.79
CA LEU A 362 -22.90 -1.91 -1.55
C LEU A 362 -21.55 -2.08 -2.25
N SER A 363 -21.52 -1.88 -3.56
CA SER A 363 -20.28 -1.80 -4.33
C SER A 363 -19.56 -0.47 -4.09
N PRO A 364 -18.21 -0.42 -4.17
CA PRO A 364 -17.45 0.83 -4.03
C PRO A 364 -17.87 1.96 -4.97
N ASN A 365 -18.45 1.64 -6.13
CA ASN A 365 -18.93 2.63 -7.08
C ASN A 365 -20.19 3.35 -6.60
N GLU A 366 -21.07 2.67 -5.87
CA GLU A 366 -22.34 3.24 -5.38
C GLU A 366 -22.12 4.36 -4.35
N TYR A 367 -21.10 4.22 -3.51
CA TYR A 367 -20.77 5.23 -2.49
C TYR A 367 -19.53 6.08 -2.85
N ARG A 368 -18.96 5.94 -4.06
CA ARG A 368 -17.70 6.61 -4.48
C ARG A 368 -17.66 8.11 -4.18
N TYR A 369 -18.76 8.81 -4.43
CA TYR A 369 -18.88 10.25 -4.19
C TYR A 369 -19.59 10.60 -2.88
N GLY A 370 -20.28 9.63 -2.27
CA GLY A 370 -21.02 9.78 -1.01
C GLY A 370 -20.27 9.31 0.23
N PHE A 371 -19.02 8.87 0.07
CA PHE A 371 -18.16 8.43 1.16
C PHE A 371 -16.76 9.04 1.05
N MET A 372 -16.41 9.88 2.01
CA MET A 372 -15.10 10.50 2.08
C MET A 372 -14.34 9.97 3.30
N ARG A 373 -13.38 9.08 3.04
CA ARG A 373 -12.56 8.43 4.08
C ARG A 373 -11.20 9.10 4.29
N PHE A 374 -10.51 9.44 3.19
CA PHE A 374 -9.09 9.85 3.19
C PHE A 374 -8.82 11.06 2.28
N GLY A 375 -9.79 11.98 2.18
CA GLY A 375 -9.72 13.14 1.29
C GLY A 375 -10.28 12.87 -0.12
N VAL A 376 -10.47 13.94 -0.90
CA VAL A 376 -10.83 13.87 -2.33
C VAL A 376 -9.69 14.48 -3.14
N VAL A 377 -9.37 13.83 -4.25
CA VAL A 377 -8.52 14.29 -5.34
C VAL A 377 -7.12 14.85 -4.99
N SER A 378 -6.94 16.16 -4.84
CA SER A 378 -5.65 16.81 -4.60
C SER A 378 -5.30 16.74 -3.11
N GLY A 379 -4.52 15.74 -2.72
CA GLY A 379 -4.15 15.51 -1.31
C GLY A 379 -4.88 14.35 -0.64
N ARG A 380 -4.97 13.22 -1.36
CA ARG A 380 -5.27 11.92 -0.75
C ARG A 380 -4.30 11.66 0.42
N CYS A 381 -4.84 11.21 1.55
CA CYS A 381 -4.07 10.93 2.76
C CYS A 381 -2.88 10.02 2.45
N LEU A 382 -1.69 10.45 2.86
CA LEU A 382 -0.45 9.68 2.76
C LEU A 382 -0.53 8.40 3.62
N GLY A 383 -1.05 8.51 4.84
CA GLY A 383 -1.17 7.42 5.81
C GLY A 383 -2.29 6.40 5.58
N LYS A 384 -3.02 6.45 4.45
CA LYS A 384 -4.28 5.70 4.27
C LYS A 384 -4.13 4.17 4.44
N HIS A 385 -3.04 3.59 3.93
CA HIS A 385 -2.81 2.15 3.98
C HIS A 385 -2.39 1.70 5.37
N MET A 386 -1.45 2.43 5.98
CA MET A 386 -0.98 2.14 7.33
C MET A 386 -2.09 2.30 8.38
N ALA A 387 -2.95 3.32 8.23
CA ALA A 387 -4.09 3.52 9.12
C ALA A 387 -5.05 2.34 9.07
N ASP A 388 -5.33 1.80 7.87
CA ASP A 388 -6.19 0.62 7.70
C ASP A 388 -5.59 -0.62 8.39
N VAL A 389 -4.30 -0.86 8.20
CA VAL A 389 -3.58 -1.97 8.85
C VAL A 389 -3.58 -1.80 10.37
N LEU A 390 -3.23 -0.62 10.89
CA LEU A 390 -3.21 -0.34 12.33
C LEU A 390 -4.57 -0.56 12.98
N MET A 391 -5.65 -0.04 12.39
CA MET A 391 -7.00 -0.24 12.91
C MET A 391 -7.36 -1.72 12.96
N LYS A 392 -7.11 -2.47 11.87
CA LYS A 392 -7.42 -3.90 11.79
C LYS A 392 -6.62 -4.72 12.79
N ILE A 393 -5.30 -4.48 12.89
CA ILE A 393 -4.40 -5.17 13.83
C ILE A 393 -4.79 -4.91 15.29
N ALA A 394 -5.14 -3.66 15.63
CA ALA A 394 -5.61 -3.33 16.97
C ALA A 394 -6.86 -4.14 17.34
N ILE A 395 -7.86 -4.19 16.45
CA ILE A 395 -9.10 -4.93 16.68
C ILE A 395 -8.86 -6.44 16.79
N ILE A 396 -8.09 -7.03 15.86
CA ILE A 396 -7.77 -8.46 15.86
C ILE A 396 -7.08 -8.84 17.17
N THR A 397 -6.00 -8.13 17.52
CA THR A 397 -5.17 -8.45 18.69
C THR A 397 -5.97 -8.40 19.98
N ILE A 398 -6.86 -7.41 20.11
CA ILE A 398 -7.71 -7.23 21.28
C ILE A 398 -8.81 -8.28 21.33
N LEU A 399 -9.59 -8.45 20.27
CA LEU A 399 -10.75 -9.35 20.28
C LEU A 399 -10.37 -10.83 20.41
N LYS A 400 -9.17 -11.23 19.96
CA LYS A 400 -8.66 -12.60 20.20
C LYS A 400 -8.53 -12.93 21.68
N GLN A 401 -8.20 -11.95 22.51
CA GLN A 401 -7.88 -12.15 23.93
C GLN A 401 -8.97 -11.64 24.88
N TYR A 402 -9.72 -10.62 24.44
CA TYR A 402 -10.61 -9.86 25.30
C TYR A 402 -12.00 -9.67 24.69
N ARG A 403 -12.97 -9.44 25.58
CA ARG A 403 -14.31 -8.94 25.28
C ARG A 403 -14.40 -7.50 25.79
N ILE A 404 -15.03 -6.63 25.01
CA ILE A 404 -15.19 -5.21 25.33
C ILE A 404 -16.64 -4.95 25.77
N GLU A 405 -16.83 -4.28 26.90
CA GLU A 405 -18.13 -3.95 27.50
C GLU A 405 -18.17 -2.48 27.97
N GLU A 406 -19.35 -1.86 28.00
CA GLU A 406 -19.54 -0.55 28.65
C GLU A 406 -19.52 -0.69 30.19
N VAL A 407 -18.99 0.32 30.88
CA VAL A 407 -19.07 0.44 32.35
C VAL A 407 -20.14 1.46 32.72
N GLU A 408 -21.01 1.12 33.68
CA GLU A 408 -21.96 2.06 34.26
C GLU A 408 -21.23 3.24 34.92
N LYS A 409 -21.67 4.47 34.61
CA LYS A 409 -21.06 5.71 35.06
C LYS A 409 -21.27 5.93 36.56
N ASN A 410 -20.39 5.39 37.38
CA ASN A 410 -20.17 5.87 38.74
C ASN A 410 -18.66 5.87 38.98
N ILE A 411 -18.02 7.04 38.85
CA ILE A 411 -16.80 7.49 39.55
C ILE A 411 -16.33 8.80 38.89
N GLY A 412 -16.08 9.82 39.72
CA GLY A 412 -15.85 11.21 39.36
C GLY A 412 -14.77 11.44 38.31
N VAL A 413 -15.14 12.18 37.26
CA VAL A 413 -14.20 12.76 36.31
C VAL A 413 -14.15 14.26 36.56
N LYS A 414 -12.94 14.80 36.74
CA LYS A 414 -12.71 16.25 36.90
C LYS A 414 -12.93 16.98 35.58
N GLU A 415 -13.55 18.15 35.67
CA GLU A 415 -13.87 19.07 34.58
C GLU A 415 -12.59 19.77 34.10
N GLY A 416 -12.27 19.77 32.78
CA GLY A 416 -11.14 20.56 32.28
C GLY A 416 -10.55 20.27 30.89
N ASP A 417 -10.73 19.08 30.31
CA ASP A 417 -10.05 18.74 29.04
C ASP A 417 -10.96 18.93 27.82
N LEU A 418 -10.58 19.87 26.94
CA LEU A 418 -11.18 20.12 25.63
C LEU A 418 -10.10 20.01 24.54
N ALA A 419 -10.18 18.94 23.75
CA ALA A 419 -9.59 18.87 22.42
C ALA A 419 -10.45 17.94 21.54
N PHE A 420 -11.24 18.55 20.65
CA PHE A 420 -11.86 17.96 19.44
C PHE A 420 -12.87 16.83 19.65
N ILE A 421 -14.03 17.22 20.22
CA ILE A 421 -15.26 16.48 20.57
C ILE A 421 -15.05 15.09 21.17
N GLN A 422 -14.64 15.07 22.43
CA GLN A 422 -14.98 13.99 23.34
C GLN A 422 -16.47 14.11 23.73
N ARG A 423 -17.38 13.43 23.01
CA ARG A 423 -18.72 13.18 23.55
C ARG A 423 -18.73 11.86 24.32
N LYS A 424 -18.80 12.04 25.64
CA LYS A 424 -18.83 11.08 26.75
C LYS A 424 -17.42 10.63 27.17
N ASN A 425 -17.11 10.81 28.46
CA ASN A 425 -16.12 10.01 29.17
C ASN A 425 -16.61 8.55 29.09
N ILE A 426 -16.14 7.81 28.08
CA ILE A 426 -16.53 6.42 27.86
C ILE A 426 -15.46 5.57 28.49
N THR A 427 -15.87 4.90 29.55
CA THR A 427 -15.06 3.94 30.26
C THR A 427 -15.47 2.55 29.78
N LEU A 428 -14.50 1.81 29.25
CA LEU A 428 -14.70 0.45 28.76
C LEU A 428 -14.12 -0.55 29.75
N ASN A 429 -14.84 -1.64 29.95
CA ASN A 429 -14.37 -2.80 30.68
C ASN A 429 -13.90 -3.84 29.67
N ILE A 430 -12.63 -4.21 29.76
CA ILE A 430 -12.02 -5.18 28.86
C ILE A 430 -11.73 -6.45 29.67
N ARG A 431 -12.48 -7.51 29.41
CA ARG A 431 -12.40 -8.78 30.15
C ARG A 431 -11.67 -9.84 29.34
N PRO A 432 -10.77 -10.63 29.93
CA PRO A 432 -10.22 -11.81 29.27
C PRO A 432 -11.36 -12.74 28.83
N ARG A 433 -11.29 -13.28 27.61
CA ARG A 433 -12.21 -14.33 27.19
C ARG A 433 -11.88 -15.62 27.97
N LYS A 434 -12.91 -16.32 28.46
CA LYS A 434 -12.72 -17.65 29.07
C LYS A 434 -12.13 -18.57 28.00
N SER A 435 -11.00 -19.23 28.27
CA SER A 435 -10.43 -20.18 27.32
C SER A 435 -11.45 -21.29 27.09
N ALA A 436 -11.93 -21.43 25.86
CA ALA A 436 -12.69 -22.61 25.49
C ALA A 436 -11.68 -23.77 25.43
N ARG A 437 -11.61 -24.59 26.49
CA ARG A 437 -11.10 -25.95 26.35
C ARG A 437 -12.08 -26.69 25.44
N MET A 438 -11.82 -26.70 24.14
CA MET A 438 -12.57 -27.54 23.20
C MET A 438 -12.15 -28.99 23.42
N SER A 439 -13.09 -29.81 23.91
CA SER A 439 -12.91 -31.26 23.96
C SER A 439 -13.02 -31.87 22.55
N PRO A 440 -12.25 -32.91 22.18
CA PRO A 440 -12.08 -33.31 20.79
C PRO A 440 -13.24 -34.12 20.19
N HIS A 441 -14.39 -34.32 20.87
CA HIS A 441 -15.31 -35.43 20.52
C HIS A 441 -16.77 -35.06 20.23
N GLY A 442 -17.14 -33.77 20.13
CA GLY A 442 -18.54 -33.37 19.88
C GLY A 442 -18.92 -32.96 18.45
N ALA A 443 -17.96 -32.65 17.59
CA ALA A 443 -18.23 -31.87 16.36
C ALA A 443 -18.32 -32.70 15.05
N ARG A 444 -18.47 -34.03 15.13
CA ARG A 444 -18.45 -34.90 13.93
C ARG A 444 -19.81 -35.38 13.40
N SER A 445 -20.92 -35.23 14.12
CA SER A 445 -22.18 -35.87 13.71
C SER A 445 -23.23 -34.96 13.04
N ALA A 446 -23.13 -33.63 13.15
CA ALA A 446 -24.17 -32.72 12.61
C ALA A 446 -23.80 -31.99 11.29
N LEU A 447 -22.51 -31.89 10.95
CA LEU A 447 -22.04 -31.10 9.79
C LEU A 447 -21.56 -31.96 8.59
N SER A 448 -21.48 -33.29 8.71
CA SER A 448 -20.98 -34.15 7.63
C SER A 448 -21.99 -34.43 6.50
N ARG A 449 -23.29 -34.13 6.70
CA ARG A 449 -24.33 -34.39 5.68
C ARG A 449 -24.72 -33.18 4.82
N GLN A 450 -24.25 -31.97 5.13
CA GLN A 450 -24.56 -30.77 4.34
C GLN A 450 -23.33 -30.11 3.68
N LEU A 451 -22.10 -30.54 3.98
CA LEU A 451 -20.86 -29.90 3.50
C LEU A 451 -20.01 -30.74 2.53
N SER A 452 -20.34 -32.00 2.27
CA SER A 452 -19.59 -32.83 1.30
C SER A 452 -19.78 -32.37 -0.16
N GLY A 453 -20.79 -31.54 -0.46
CA GLY A 453 -21.03 -30.98 -1.79
C GLY A 453 -20.44 -29.58 -2.05
N ARG A 454 -19.93 -28.88 -1.02
CA ARG A 454 -19.41 -27.50 -1.14
C ARG A 454 -17.92 -27.36 -0.81
N GLN A 455 -17.35 -28.22 0.05
CA GLN A 455 -15.95 -28.11 0.46
C GLN A 455 -14.94 -28.44 -0.64
N HIS A 456 -15.30 -29.24 -1.65
CA HIS A 456 -14.45 -29.43 -2.84
C HIS A 456 -14.45 -28.23 -3.82
N ARG A 457 -15.31 -27.21 -3.60
CA ARG A 457 -15.38 -26.01 -4.45
C ARG A 457 -14.69 -24.78 -3.84
N GLU A 458 -14.51 -24.71 -2.53
CA GLU A 458 -14.03 -23.48 -1.85
C GLU A 458 -12.55 -23.46 -1.49
N GLN A 459 -11.85 -24.60 -1.40
CA GLN A 459 -10.38 -24.62 -1.31
C GLN A 459 -9.66 -24.26 -2.63
N ALA A 460 -10.41 -24.06 -3.72
CA ALA A 460 -9.86 -23.65 -5.02
C ALA A 460 -9.80 -22.11 -5.21
N LEU A 461 -10.31 -21.30 -4.27
CA LEU A 461 -10.65 -19.89 -4.53
C LEU A 461 -9.65 -18.83 -4.00
N THR A 462 -8.56 -19.19 -3.34
CA THR A 462 -7.50 -18.22 -2.93
C THR A 462 -6.21 -18.29 -3.75
N MET A 463 -6.16 -19.12 -4.79
CA MET A 463 -5.05 -19.17 -5.78
C MET A 463 -5.51 -19.04 -7.25
N ASN A 464 -6.76 -18.63 -7.49
CA ASN A 464 -7.39 -18.64 -8.83
C ASN A 464 -8.39 -17.47 -9.00
N ALA A 465 -7.92 -16.22 -9.07
CA ALA A 465 -8.78 -15.15 -9.58
C ALA A 465 -8.82 -15.24 -11.11
N LEU A 466 -9.89 -15.81 -11.66
CA LEU A 466 -10.14 -15.81 -13.11
C LEU A 466 -10.09 -14.37 -13.64
N PRO A 467 -9.60 -14.14 -14.88
CA PRO A 467 -9.65 -12.84 -15.52
C PRO A 467 -11.09 -12.29 -15.48
N PRO A 468 -11.33 -11.09 -14.93
CA PRO A 468 -12.68 -10.54 -14.84
C PRO A 468 -13.34 -10.46 -16.23
N PRO A 469 -14.67 -10.64 -16.35
CA PRO A 469 -15.35 -10.62 -17.65
C PRO A 469 -15.15 -9.34 -18.46
N HIS A 470 -14.97 -8.18 -17.79
CA HIS A 470 -14.69 -6.92 -18.48
C HIS A 470 -13.29 -6.90 -19.13
N ILE A 471 -12.31 -7.63 -18.58
CA ILE A 471 -10.98 -7.77 -19.19
C ILE A 471 -11.07 -8.58 -20.48
N LEU A 472 -11.82 -9.69 -20.47
CA LEU A 472 -12.08 -10.46 -21.68
C LEU A 472 -12.74 -9.61 -22.76
N ALA A 473 -13.76 -8.83 -22.37
CA ALA A 473 -14.44 -7.91 -23.27
C ALA A 473 -13.49 -6.82 -23.81
N ALA A 474 -12.61 -6.27 -22.96
CA ALA A 474 -11.67 -5.23 -23.35
C ALA A 474 -10.68 -5.73 -24.42
N PHE A 475 -10.23 -6.97 -24.35
CA PHE A 475 -9.38 -7.59 -25.39
C PHE A 475 -10.16 -8.28 -26.52
N GLY A 476 -11.49 -8.14 -26.56
CA GLY A 476 -12.34 -8.77 -27.57
C GLY A 476 -12.40 -10.31 -27.49
N LEU A 477 -11.99 -10.89 -26.35
CA LEU A 477 -11.88 -12.33 -26.15
C LEU A 477 -13.23 -12.93 -25.74
N ARG A 478 -13.57 -14.08 -26.34
CA ARG A 478 -14.79 -14.84 -26.03
C ARG A 478 -14.41 -16.27 -25.66
N GLY A 479 -14.85 -16.72 -24.50
CA GLY A 479 -14.58 -18.08 -24.02
C GLY A 479 -14.41 -18.15 -22.51
N THR A 480 -14.17 -19.34 -21.99
CA THR A 480 -13.90 -19.58 -20.56
C THR A 480 -12.39 -19.60 -20.33
N PRO A 481 -11.84 -18.77 -19.43
CA PRO A 481 -10.42 -18.80 -19.11
C PRO A 481 -9.98 -20.15 -18.53
N GLN A 482 -8.96 -20.74 -19.13
CA GLN A 482 -8.30 -21.96 -18.69
C GLN A 482 -6.93 -21.62 -18.11
N ARG A 483 -6.67 -22.01 -16.87
CA ARG A 483 -5.37 -21.72 -16.24
C ARG A 483 -4.26 -22.53 -16.92
N LEU A 484 -3.15 -21.86 -17.21
CA LEU A 484 -1.95 -22.51 -17.76
C LEU A 484 -1.00 -22.94 -16.62
N PRO A 485 -0.28 -24.08 -16.77
CA PRO A 485 0.84 -24.40 -15.89
C PRO A 485 2.00 -23.43 -16.13
N GLY A 486 2.58 -22.86 -15.07
CA GLY A 486 3.66 -21.86 -15.14
C GLY A 486 3.23 -20.44 -14.76
N GLY A 487 4.12 -19.45 -14.96
CA GLY A 487 3.81 -18.03 -14.74
C GLY A 487 3.36 -17.67 -13.32
N GLN A 488 3.98 -18.28 -12.30
CA GLN A 488 3.58 -18.18 -10.89
C GLN A 488 2.11 -18.58 -10.62
N GLY A 489 1.48 -19.28 -11.57
CA GLY A 489 0.09 -19.71 -11.50
C GLY A 489 -0.94 -18.62 -11.79
N GLN A 490 -0.57 -17.54 -12.48
CA GLN A 490 -1.46 -16.40 -12.76
C GLN A 490 -1.82 -16.22 -14.24
N SER A 491 -1.36 -17.11 -15.12
CA SER A 491 -1.63 -17.04 -16.56
C SER A 491 -2.87 -17.84 -16.98
N TYR A 492 -3.70 -17.26 -17.84
CA TYR A 492 -4.96 -17.86 -18.29
C TYR A 492 -5.09 -17.84 -19.81
N GLN A 493 -5.32 -18.99 -20.42
CA GLN A 493 -5.66 -19.12 -21.83
C GLN A 493 -7.15 -18.87 -22.07
N VAL A 494 -7.49 -18.03 -23.05
CA VAL A 494 -8.86 -17.85 -23.56
C VAL A 494 -8.80 -17.92 -25.09
N GLY A 495 -9.27 -19.02 -25.67
CA GLY A 495 -9.14 -19.25 -27.11
C GLY A 495 -7.67 -19.35 -27.53
N ASP A 496 -7.25 -18.47 -28.45
CA ASP A 496 -5.88 -18.32 -28.92
C ASP A 496 -5.10 -17.21 -28.17
N ALA A 497 -5.63 -16.69 -27.06
CA ALA A 497 -4.97 -15.67 -26.23
C ALA A 497 -4.51 -16.23 -24.88
N VAL A 498 -3.46 -15.64 -24.33
CA VAL A 498 -2.96 -15.81 -22.97
C VAL A 498 -3.06 -14.47 -22.26
N LEU A 499 -3.82 -14.43 -21.17
CA LEU A 499 -3.99 -13.29 -20.27
C LEU A 499 -3.12 -13.47 -19.04
N LYS A 500 -2.47 -12.38 -18.63
CA LYS A 500 -1.64 -12.33 -17.42
C LYS A 500 -1.82 -11.00 -16.70
N PRO A 501 -1.80 -10.97 -15.36
CA PRO A 501 -1.61 -9.73 -14.61
C PRO A 501 -0.30 -9.04 -15.00
N VAL A 502 -0.31 -7.72 -15.05
CA VAL A 502 0.89 -6.92 -15.27
C VAL A 502 1.73 -6.93 -13.99
N ASP A 503 2.94 -7.48 -14.09
CA ASP A 503 3.95 -7.43 -13.06
C ASP A 503 4.66 -6.05 -13.11
N GLY A 504 4.36 -5.14 -12.18
CA GLY A 504 5.02 -3.83 -12.09
C GLY A 504 4.15 -2.62 -12.48
N GLU A 505 4.77 -1.57 -13.03
CA GLU A 505 4.05 -0.36 -13.48
C GLU A 505 3.43 -0.58 -14.87
N GLU A 506 2.19 -0.14 -15.10
CA GLU A 506 1.49 -0.31 -16.38
C GLU A 506 2.26 0.28 -17.57
N GLU A 507 3.04 1.35 -17.36
CA GLU A 507 3.88 1.97 -18.39
C GLU A 507 4.98 1.04 -18.90
N GLU A 508 5.53 0.18 -18.04
CA GLU A 508 6.54 -0.82 -18.41
C GLU A 508 5.92 -1.90 -19.30
N ALA A 509 4.77 -2.46 -18.91
CA ALA A 509 4.09 -3.49 -19.70
C ALA A 509 3.61 -2.96 -21.06
N GLU A 510 3.16 -1.70 -21.11
CA GLU A 510 2.89 -0.99 -22.37
C GLU A 510 4.14 -0.89 -23.24
N TYR A 511 5.28 -0.48 -22.66
CA TYR A 511 6.54 -0.39 -23.39
C TYR A 511 6.96 -1.75 -23.95
N ILE A 512 6.92 -2.80 -23.14
CA ILE A 512 7.30 -4.16 -23.53
C ILE A 512 6.39 -4.67 -24.66
N SER A 513 5.08 -4.47 -24.56
CA SER A 513 4.13 -4.88 -25.59
C SER A 513 4.37 -4.14 -26.92
N ARG A 514 4.61 -2.83 -26.86
CA ARG A 514 4.96 -2.04 -28.07
C ARG A 514 6.29 -2.48 -28.67
N LEU A 515 7.27 -2.82 -27.84
CA LEU A 515 8.54 -3.36 -28.31
C LEU A 515 8.36 -4.72 -28.99
N GLN A 516 7.54 -5.62 -28.44
CA GLN A 516 7.21 -6.90 -29.09
C GLN A 516 6.59 -6.69 -30.46
N GLU A 517 5.67 -5.72 -30.59
CA GLU A 517 5.08 -5.37 -31.88
C GLU A 517 6.14 -4.86 -32.88
N VAL A 518 7.05 -3.99 -32.44
CA VAL A 518 8.16 -3.49 -33.27
C VAL A 518 9.07 -4.64 -33.71
N LEU A 519 9.44 -5.54 -32.79
CA LEU A 519 10.28 -6.69 -33.08
C LEU A 519 9.59 -7.63 -34.08
N LEU A 520 8.30 -7.94 -33.92
CA LEU A 520 7.56 -8.78 -34.87
C LEU A 520 7.54 -8.21 -36.29
N ARG A 521 7.55 -6.88 -36.44
CA ARG A 521 7.59 -6.20 -37.74
C ARG A 521 8.99 -6.11 -38.34
N GLN A 522 10.01 -5.99 -37.49
CA GLN A 522 11.40 -5.73 -37.90
C GLN A 522 12.31 -6.96 -37.83
N LYS A 523 11.80 -8.09 -37.34
CA LYS A 523 12.53 -9.34 -37.13
C LYS A 523 13.31 -9.76 -38.37
N LYS A 524 14.62 -9.90 -38.20
CA LYS A 524 15.53 -10.27 -39.30
C LYS A 524 15.90 -11.74 -39.28
N THR A 525 15.86 -12.36 -38.11
CA THR A 525 16.37 -13.72 -37.91
C THR A 525 15.23 -14.75 -37.85
N PRO A 526 15.37 -15.95 -38.42
CA PRO A 526 14.38 -17.02 -38.28
C PRO A 526 14.58 -17.86 -36.98
N GLY A 527 15.55 -17.50 -36.14
CA GLY A 527 16.02 -18.31 -35.01
C GLY A 527 15.11 -18.38 -33.77
N TYR A 528 14.07 -17.54 -33.70
CA TYR A 528 13.05 -17.61 -32.65
C TYR A 528 11.66 -17.23 -33.20
N ARG A 529 10.59 -17.55 -32.47
CA ARG A 529 9.23 -17.02 -32.62
C ARG A 529 8.92 -16.17 -31.38
N LEU A 530 8.11 -15.13 -31.50
CA LEU A 530 7.78 -14.23 -30.39
C LEU A 530 6.26 -14.18 -30.20
N ALA A 531 5.80 -14.15 -28.95
CA ALA A 531 4.38 -14.03 -28.67
C ALA A 531 3.86 -12.64 -29.09
N GLU A 532 2.78 -12.62 -29.87
CA GLU A 532 2.18 -11.39 -30.39
C GLU A 532 1.34 -10.70 -29.31
N PRO A 533 1.61 -9.43 -28.95
CA PRO A 533 0.79 -8.72 -27.98
C PRO A 533 -0.58 -8.37 -28.59
N ILE A 534 -1.65 -8.55 -27.82
CA ILE A 534 -3.03 -8.29 -28.26
C ILE A 534 -3.43 -6.90 -27.77
N PRO A 535 -3.73 -5.94 -28.67
CA PRO A 535 -4.20 -4.62 -28.27
C PRO A 535 -5.65 -4.69 -27.73
N ALA A 536 -5.96 -3.84 -26.77
CA ALA A 536 -7.32 -3.64 -26.29
C ALA A 536 -8.21 -3.10 -27.42
N THR A 537 -9.45 -3.61 -27.47
CA THR A 537 -10.52 -3.22 -28.41
C THR A 537 -11.35 -2.04 -27.91
N THR A 538 -11.25 -1.69 -26.62
CA THR A 538 -11.89 -0.52 -26.02
C THR A 538 -10.88 0.60 -25.81
N ALA A 539 -11.15 1.79 -26.35
CA ALA A 539 -10.25 2.94 -26.25
C ALA A 539 -10.21 3.51 -24.82
N SER A 540 -8.99 3.79 -24.33
CA SER A 540 -8.77 4.65 -23.16
C SER A 540 -8.71 6.13 -23.57
N GLU A 541 -8.66 7.06 -22.61
CA GLU A 541 -8.42 8.51 -22.87
C GLU A 541 -7.12 8.79 -23.67
N LYS A 542 -6.21 7.81 -23.78
CA LYS A 542 -4.94 7.87 -24.53
C LYS A 542 -4.93 7.04 -25.84
N GLY A 543 -6.07 6.45 -26.24
CA GLY A 543 -6.19 5.57 -27.41
C GLY A 543 -6.23 4.07 -27.06
N TYR A 544 -6.02 3.20 -28.06
CA TYR A 544 -5.90 1.75 -27.90
C TYR A 544 -4.53 1.40 -27.29
N GLY A 545 -4.52 0.71 -26.15
CA GLY A 545 -3.32 0.24 -25.44
C GLY A 545 -3.23 -1.29 -25.40
N TYR A 546 -2.20 -1.83 -24.75
CA TYR A 546 -1.97 -3.26 -24.50
C TYR A 546 -2.28 -3.67 -23.05
N VAL A 547 -2.50 -2.70 -22.16
CA VAL A 547 -2.81 -2.95 -20.74
C VAL A 547 -4.19 -2.39 -20.38
N VAL A 548 -5.00 -3.18 -19.68
CA VAL A 548 -6.33 -2.79 -19.19
C VAL A 548 -6.50 -3.24 -17.74
N ASP A 549 -6.71 -2.30 -16.82
CA ASP A 549 -6.92 -2.55 -15.39
C ASP A 549 -5.88 -3.54 -14.80
N GLY A 550 -4.60 -3.34 -15.14
CA GLY A 550 -3.51 -4.22 -14.71
C GLY A 550 -3.44 -5.60 -15.38
N TRP A 551 -4.09 -5.81 -16.53
CA TRP A 551 -3.98 -7.05 -17.32
C TRP A 551 -3.39 -6.78 -18.70
N GLY A 552 -2.51 -7.69 -19.15
CA GLY A 552 -2.02 -7.77 -20.52
C GLY A 552 -2.46 -9.06 -21.20
N ALA A 553 -2.46 -9.06 -22.54
CA ALA A 553 -2.81 -10.23 -23.34
C ALA A 553 -1.81 -10.43 -24.48
N THR A 554 -1.43 -11.69 -24.73
CA THR A 554 -0.60 -12.11 -25.86
C THR A 554 -1.25 -13.28 -26.60
N ARG A 555 -0.90 -13.51 -27.86
CA ARG A 555 -1.34 -14.70 -28.58
C ARG A 555 -0.59 -15.92 -28.10
N LEU A 556 -1.34 -16.98 -27.84
CA LEU A 556 -0.82 -18.30 -27.57
C LEU A 556 -0.04 -18.79 -28.80
N ILE A 557 1.20 -19.21 -28.57
CA ILE A 557 1.97 -19.91 -29.58
C ILE A 557 1.62 -21.40 -29.50
N PRO A 558 0.99 -21.99 -30.52
CA PRO A 558 0.52 -23.36 -30.48
C PRO A 558 1.68 -24.36 -30.49
N ASP A 559 1.39 -25.58 -30.06
CA ASP A 559 2.30 -26.73 -30.12
C ASP A 559 3.62 -26.56 -29.36
N CYS A 560 3.66 -25.74 -28.30
CA CYS A 560 4.90 -25.45 -27.57
C CYS A 560 4.88 -25.95 -26.11
N ALA A 561 6.04 -26.39 -25.61
CA ALA A 561 6.31 -26.70 -24.20
C ALA A 561 7.78 -26.43 -23.85
N ASP A 562 8.09 -26.26 -22.57
CA ASP A 562 9.43 -25.97 -22.09
C ASP A 562 10.32 -27.24 -22.02
N ASP A 563 9.72 -28.40 -21.75
CA ASP A 563 10.32 -29.73 -21.92
C ASP A 563 9.35 -30.66 -22.70
N PRO A 564 9.35 -30.60 -24.05
CA PRO A 564 8.36 -31.32 -24.86
C PRO A 564 8.54 -32.84 -24.90
N ASP A 565 9.74 -33.36 -24.63
CA ASP A 565 10.07 -34.79 -24.72
C ASP A 565 10.37 -35.45 -23.37
N GLY A 566 10.36 -34.68 -22.27
CA GLY A 566 10.61 -35.17 -20.91
C GLY A 566 12.06 -35.60 -20.70
N ARG A 567 12.98 -35.17 -21.58
CA ARG A 567 14.40 -35.55 -21.56
C ARG A 567 15.29 -34.48 -20.93
N GLY A 568 14.71 -33.41 -20.41
CA GLY A 568 15.42 -32.26 -19.87
C GLY A 568 15.46 -31.08 -20.83
N ARG A 569 15.85 -29.90 -20.30
CA ARG A 569 15.83 -28.65 -21.05
C ARG A 569 16.87 -28.67 -22.19
N ARG A 570 16.49 -28.08 -23.32
CA ARG A 570 17.37 -27.94 -24.50
C ARG A 570 18.24 -26.67 -24.40
N TRP A 571 19.20 -26.66 -23.47
CA TRP A 571 20.03 -25.50 -23.14
C TRP A 571 20.67 -24.79 -24.33
N ASN A 572 21.29 -25.55 -25.25
CA ASN A 572 21.85 -24.98 -26.49
C ASN A 572 20.79 -24.27 -27.35
N GLY A 573 19.58 -24.81 -27.41
CA GLY A 573 18.47 -24.18 -28.11
C GLY A 573 17.99 -22.89 -27.44
N ILE A 574 18.01 -22.84 -26.10
CA ILE A 574 17.67 -21.64 -25.31
C ILE A 574 18.71 -20.53 -25.58
N LEU A 575 20.00 -20.86 -25.50
CA LEU A 575 21.09 -19.92 -25.76
C LEU A 575 21.06 -19.40 -27.20
N HIS A 576 20.87 -20.29 -28.18
CA HIS A 576 20.78 -19.90 -29.58
C HIS A 576 19.59 -18.98 -29.85
N ALA A 577 18.39 -19.32 -29.38
CA ALA A 577 17.21 -18.47 -29.52
C ALA A 577 17.40 -17.11 -28.83
N GLY A 578 18.05 -17.10 -27.65
CA GLY A 578 18.40 -15.88 -26.92
C GLY A 578 19.33 -14.95 -27.71
N ARG A 579 20.41 -15.48 -28.30
CA ARG A 579 21.35 -14.71 -29.13
C ARG A 579 20.67 -14.07 -30.34
N GLU A 580 19.86 -14.85 -31.05
CA GLU A 580 19.11 -14.36 -32.23
C GLU A 580 18.08 -13.28 -31.83
N PHE A 581 17.47 -13.42 -30.65
CA PHE A 581 16.56 -12.41 -30.09
C PHE A 581 17.29 -11.13 -29.67
N HIS A 582 18.45 -11.23 -29.00
CA HIS A 582 19.23 -10.05 -28.62
C HIS A 582 19.80 -9.32 -29.85
N ALA A 583 20.17 -10.04 -30.92
CA ALA A 583 20.60 -9.44 -32.18
C ALA A 583 19.51 -8.56 -32.83
N ASP A 584 18.23 -8.96 -32.73
CA ASP A 584 17.11 -8.10 -33.16
C ASP A 584 16.85 -6.96 -32.16
N LEU A 585 17.03 -7.18 -30.85
CA LEU A 585 16.84 -6.15 -29.82
C LEU A 585 17.82 -4.98 -29.94
N VAL A 586 19.12 -5.22 -30.15
CA VAL A 586 20.11 -4.13 -30.36
C VAL A 586 19.75 -3.29 -31.58
N ALA A 587 19.15 -3.90 -32.61
CA ALA A 587 18.72 -3.21 -33.81
C ALA A 587 17.48 -2.33 -33.57
N ALA A 588 16.60 -2.71 -32.62
CA ALA A 588 15.37 -1.97 -32.31
C ALA A 588 15.56 -0.90 -31.22
N VAL A 589 16.48 -1.09 -30.28
CA VAL A 589 16.64 -0.23 -29.09
C VAL A 589 18.10 0.18 -28.90
N HIS A 590 18.40 1.44 -29.21
CA HIS A 590 19.77 1.98 -29.12
C HIS A 590 20.07 2.79 -27.84
N LYS A 591 19.07 3.00 -26.98
CA LYS A 591 19.20 3.78 -25.75
C LYS A 591 18.56 3.04 -24.59
N ARG A 592 19.20 3.10 -23.41
CA ARG A 592 18.68 2.53 -22.16
C ARG A 592 17.31 3.15 -21.83
N PRO A 593 16.23 2.36 -21.78
CA PRO A 593 14.93 2.85 -21.35
C PRO A 593 14.94 3.33 -19.90
N ALA A 594 14.29 4.46 -19.62
CA ALA A 594 14.33 5.11 -18.30
C ALA A 594 13.73 4.24 -17.18
N PHE A 595 12.70 3.43 -17.48
CA PHE A 595 12.04 2.58 -16.48
C PHE A 595 12.99 1.53 -15.89
N ILE A 596 14.05 1.11 -16.61
CA ILE A 596 15.02 0.12 -16.11
C ILE A 596 15.67 0.59 -14.81
N ALA A 597 15.95 1.90 -14.69
CA ALA A 597 16.54 2.47 -13.48
C ALA A 597 15.50 2.68 -12.35
N ALA A 598 14.22 2.79 -12.68
CA ALA A 598 13.15 3.09 -11.72
C ALA A 598 12.58 1.85 -11.00
N ARG A 599 12.80 0.64 -11.54
CA ARG A 599 12.24 -0.61 -11.00
C ARG A 599 12.72 -0.91 -9.57
N THR A 600 11.80 -1.38 -8.74
CA THR A 600 12.05 -1.68 -7.31
C THR A 600 11.76 -3.12 -6.92
N HIS A 601 11.26 -3.96 -7.84
CA HIS A 601 10.97 -5.37 -7.58
C HIS A 601 12.24 -6.19 -7.32
N ARG A 602 12.10 -7.35 -6.66
CA ARG A 602 13.21 -8.21 -6.22
C ARG A 602 14.28 -8.50 -7.28
N TRP A 603 13.86 -8.77 -8.52
CA TRP A 603 14.80 -9.06 -9.61
C TRP A 603 15.59 -7.81 -10.06
N ALA A 604 15.01 -6.62 -10.04
CA ALA A 604 15.73 -5.38 -10.37
C ALA A 604 16.77 -5.05 -9.30
N LYS A 605 16.44 -5.32 -8.02
CA LYS A 605 17.41 -5.22 -6.93
C LYS A 605 18.55 -6.22 -7.09
N GLY A 606 18.23 -7.48 -7.44
CA GLY A 606 19.24 -8.51 -7.73
C GLY A 606 20.20 -8.11 -8.84
N ASP A 607 19.68 -7.54 -9.93
CA ASP A 607 20.49 -7.07 -11.04
C ASP A 607 21.43 -5.93 -10.61
N ARG A 608 20.93 -4.91 -9.91
CA ARG A 608 21.76 -3.79 -9.45
C ARG A 608 22.85 -4.21 -8.46
N ILE A 609 22.54 -5.13 -7.54
CA ILE A 609 23.53 -5.65 -6.59
C ILE A 609 24.59 -6.50 -7.32
N ALA A 610 24.18 -7.34 -8.28
CA ALA A 610 25.10 -8.12 -9.10
C ALA A 610 26.07 -7.21 -9.88
N TRP A 611 25.64 -6.02 -10.28
CA TRP A 611 26.46 -5.05 -11.01
C TRP A 611 27.14 -3.99 -10.13
N SER A 612 27.01 -4.09 -8.81
CA SER A 612 27.52 -3.09 -7.85
C SER A 612 27.02 -1.67 -8.12
N GLU A 613 25.84 -1.52 -8.73
CA GLU A 613 25.12 -0.24 -8.89
C GLU A 613 24.44 0.18 -7.58
N GLU A 614 24.20 -0.77 -6.67
CA GLU A 614 23.79 -0.54 -5.29
C GLU A 614 24.82 -1.14 -4.32
N PRO A 615 25.09 -0.48 -3.16
CA PRO A 615 25.96 -1.04 -2.13
C PRO A 615 25.44 -2.39 -1.63
N LYS A 616 26.33 -3.39 -1.57
CA LYS A 616 26.00 -4.74 -1.07
C LYS A 616 25.60 -4.73 0.41
N ASP A 617 25.99 -3.71 1.18
CA ASP A 617 25.61 -3.53 2.57
C ASP A 617 24.14 -3.12 2.75
N ASN A 618 23.50 -2.60 1.68
CA ASN A 618 22.10 -2.20 1.70
C ASN A 618 21.13 -3.37 1.50
N ILE A 619 21.64 -4.61 1.39
CA ILE A 619 20.79 -5.79 1.20
C ILE A 619 20.96 -6.84 2.29
N GLN A 620 19.83 -7.26 2.85
CA GLN A 620 19.76 -8.34 3.83
C GLN A 620 19.59 -9.67 3.09
N ILE A 621 20.70 -10.42 2.95
CA ILE A 621 20.67 -11.80 2.46
C ILE A 621 20.17 -12.73 3.55
N ALA A 622 19.20 -13.58 3.21
CA ALA A 622 18.63 -14.60 4.07
C ALA A 622 19.74 -15.49 4.64
N PRO A 623 19.73 -15.83 5.96
CA PRO A 623 20.83 -16.55 6.60
C PRO A 623 21.26 -17.82 5.86
N ARG A 624 20.29 -18.56 5.28
CA ARG A 624 20.55 -19.78 4.51
C ARG A 624 21.30 -19.60 3.19
N PHE A 625 21.36 -18.39 2.64
CA PHE A 625 22.12 -18.10 1.42
C PHE A 625 23.39 -17.28 1.69
N ARG A 626 23.63 -16.88 2.95
CA ARG A 626 24.72 -15.98 3.31
C ARG A 626 26.10 -16.53 2.92
N GLY A 627 26.36 -17.80 3.21
CA GLY A 627 27.65 -18.42 2.87
C GLY A 627 27.94 -18.41 1.37
N SER A 628 26.97 -18.83 0.55
CA SER A 628 27.07 -18.80 -0.91
C SER A 628 27.23 -17.37 -1.45
N PHE A 629 26.50 -16.41 -0.90
CA PHE A 629 26.58 -15.00 -1.28
C PHE A 629 27.96 -14.42 -0.97
N ASP A 630 28.45 -14.58 0.27
CA ASP A 630 29.73 -14.04 0.70
C ASP A 630 30.88 -14.63 -0.14
N ARG A 631 30.80 -15.93 -0.48
CA ARG A 631 31.77 -16.56 -1.38
C ARG A 631 31.74 -15.96 -2.78
N LEU A 632 30.55 -15.75 -3.36
CA LEU A 632 30.43 -15.11 -4.69
C LEU A 632 30.92 -13.66 -4.68
N VAL A 633 30.69 -12.92 -3.59
CA VAL A 633 31.22 -11.55 -3.44
C VAL A 633 32.75 -11.55 -3.40
N GLN A 634 33.39 -12.56 -2.80
CA GLN A 634 34.85 -12.72 -2.85
C GLN A 634 35.37 -13.09 -4.24
N LEU A 635 34.62 -13.90 -4.98
CA LEU A 635 34.96 -14.32 -6.35
C LEU A 635 34.67 -13.23 -7.40
N GLN A 636 33.85 -12.23 -7.05
CA GLN A 636 33.45 -11.17 -7.97
C GLN A 636 34.59 -10.19 -8.20
N ARG A 637 35.03 -10.08 -9.45
CA ARG A 637 36.01 -9.10 -9.92
C ARG A 637 35.31 -7.94 -10.63
N PRO A 638 35.83 -6.70 -10.58
CA PRO A 638 35.32 -5.59 -11.37
C PRO A 638 35.34 -5.93 -12.86
N VAL A 639 34.30 -5.51 -13.59
CA VAL A 639 34.29 -5.56 -15.04
C VAL A 639 34.11 -4.12 -15.50
N ASP A 640 34.97 -3.67 -16.41
CA ASP A 640 34.93 -2.31 -16.92
C ASP A 640 33.65 -2.08 -17.73
N ALA A 641 32.69 -1.36 -17.14
CA ALA A 641 31.38 -1.16 -17.74
C ALA A 641 31.42 -0.34 -19.04
N ASP A 642 32.45 0.49 -19.22
CA ASP A 642 32.58 1.37 -20.39
C ASP A 642 33.12 0.63 -21.63
N SER A 643 33.82 -0.49 -21.44
CA SER A 643 34.27 -1.38 -22.52
C SER A 643 33.25 -2.46 -22.88
N LEU A 644 32.18 -2.63 -22.09
CA LEU A 644 31.12 -3.59 -22.36
C LEU A 644 30.08 -3.04 -23.32
N HIS A 645 29.78 -3.82 -24.36
CA HIS A 645 28.66 -3.54 -25.24
C HIS A 645 27.32 -3.89 -24.56
N CYS A 646 26.82 -2.99 -23.71
CA CYS A 646 25.52 -3.14 -23.05
C CYS A 646 24.36 -2.80 -23.99
N GLN A 647 23.34 -3.67 -24.00
CA GLN A 647 22.12 -3.50 -24.78
C GLN A 647 20.91 -4.00 -23.97
N LEU A 648 19.72 -3.98 -24.57
CA LEU A 648 18.57 -4.62 -23.97
C LEU A 648 18.68 -6.14 -24.10
N VAL A 649 18.62 -6.86 -22.99
CA VAL A 649 18.72 -8.34 -22.93
C VAL A 649 17.59 -8.94 -22.11
N HIS A 650 17.31 -10.23 -22.32
CA HIS A 650 16.28 -10.97 -21.59
C HIS A 650 16.87 -11.68 -20.36
N GLY A 651 16.44 -11.33 -19.15
CA GLY A 651 16.99 -11.85 -17.90
C GLY A 651 16.32 -13.12 -17.36
N ASP A 652 15.43 -13.77 -18.12
CA ASP A 652 14.71 -14.97 -17.65
C ASP A 652 14.43 -15.98 -18.78
N LEU A 653 15.41 -16.28 -19.64
CA LEU A 653 15.19 -17.13 -20.83
C LEU A 653 14.94 -18.61 -20.48
N ALA A 654 15.50 -19.13 -19.39
CA ALA A 654 15.47 -20.56 -19.09
C ALA A 654 14.04 -21.10 -19.00
N GLY A 655 13.13 -20.35 -18.36
CA GLY A 655 11.72 -20.70 -18.22
C GLY A 655 10.79 -20.19 -19.33
N ASN A 656 11.29 -19.32 -20.22
CA ASN A 656 10.47 -18.58 -21.18
C ASN A 656 10.82 -18.85 -22.66
N VAL A 657 11.66 -19.86 -22.92
CA VAL A 657 11.85 -20.44 -24.25
C VAL A 657 11.13 -21.78 -24.34
N LEU A 658 10.21 -21.89 -25.28
CA LEU A 658 9.41 -23.09 -25.54
C LEU A 658 9.82 -23.74 -26.86
N PHE A 659 9.79 -25.08 -26.89
CA PHE A 659 10.09 -25.91 -28.05
C PHE A 659 8.83 -26.60 -28.55
N SER A 660 8.81 -26.95 -29.85
CA SER A 660 7.67 -27.65 -30.41
C SER A 660 7.54 -29.07 -29.85
N LYS A 661 6.29 -29.49 -29.56
CA LYS A 661 5.96 -30.85 -29.13
C LYS A 661 5.97 -31.82 -30.31
N SER A 662 5.61 -31.37 -31.51
CA SER A 662 5.46 -32.22 -32.69
C SER A 662 6.67 -32.25 -33.61
N ASP A 663 7.46 -31.17 -33.70
CA ASP A 663 8.65 -31.08 -34.55
C ASP A 663 9.87 -30.54 -33.77
N PRO A 664 10.84 -31.41 -33.40
CA PRO A 664 12.05 -31.00 -32.71
C PRO A 664 12.91 -29.96 -33.44
N ARG A 665 12.72 -29.79 -34.76
CA ARG A 665 13.45 -28.83 -35.59
C ARG A 665 12.73 -27.49 -35.73
N ALA A 666 11.50 -27.38 -35.22
CA ALA A 666 10.76 -26.13 -35.29
C ALA A 666 11.48 -25.03 -34.47
N THR A 667 11.44 -23.82 -35.00
CA THR A 667 12.00 -22.64 -34.35
C THR A 667 11.45 -22.48 -32.92
N PRO A 668 12.30 -22.31 -31.90
CA PRO A 668 11.87 -22.09 -30.51
C PRO A 668 11.04 -20.81 -30.37
N ALA A 669 10.17 -20.75 -29.37
CA ALA A 669 9.30 -19.62 -29.09
C ALA A 669 9.73 -18.92 -27.79
N ILE A 670 9.82 -17.59 -27.81
CA ILE A 670 10.10 -16.74 -26.64
C ILE A 670 8.79 -16.12 -26.18
N ILE A 671 8.52 -16.23 -24.88
CA ILE A 671 7.38 -15.65 -24.18
C ILE A 671 7.84 -14.75 -23.02
N ASP A 672 6.92 -14.02 -22.39
CA ASP A 672 7.13 -13.29 -21.13
C ASP A 672 8.45 -12.51 -20.99
N LEU A 673 8.56 -11.40 -21.73
CA LEU A 673 9.80 -10.61 -21.79
C LEU A 673 10.20 -9.97 -20.46
N SER A 674 11.36 -10.36 -19.93
CA SER A 674 11.99 -9.77 -18.74
C SER A 674 13.26 -8.99 -19.12
N LEU A 675 13.14 -7.68 -19.38
CA LEU A 675 14.20 -6.92 -20.06
C LEU A 675 15.18 -6.22 -19.10
N TYR A 676 16.48 -6.25 -19.38
CA TYR A 676 17.55 -5.59 -18.60
C TYR A 676 18.55 -4.89 -19.52
N TRP A 677 19.33 -3.93 -19.01
CA TRP A 677 20.35 -3.22 -19.80
C TRP A 677 21.76 -3.71 -19.45
N ARG A 678 22.21 -4.77 -20.12
CA ARG A 678 23.40 -5.57 -19.78
C ARG A 678 24.05 -6.18 -21.05
N PRO A 679 25.28 -6.72 -21.00
CA PRO A 679 25.83 -7.50 -22.10
C PRO A 679 25.06 -8.82 -22.32
N VAL A 680 25.12 -9.38 -23.52
CA VAL A 680 24.39 -10.61 -23.91
C VAL A 680 24.84 -11.80 -23.08
N GLU A 681 26.14 -11.86 -22.80
CA GLU A 681 26.80 -12.89 -22.00
C GLU A 681 26.23 -12.97 -20.58
N TYR A 682 25.70 -11.85 -20.04
CA TYR A 682 25.02 -11.85 -18.76
C TYR A 682 23.68 -12.59 -18.82
N SER A 683 22.93 -12.45 -19.92
CA SER A 683 21.68 -13.19 -20.14
C SER A 683 21.95 -14.69 -20.30
N GLU A 684 23.01 -15.06 -21.03
CA GLU A 684 23.45 -16.45 -21.17
C GLU A 684 23.88 -17.04 -19.82
N ALA A 685 24.63 -16.26 -19.03
CA ALA A 685 25.04 -16.65 -17.69
C ALA A 685 23.85 -16.90 -16.75
N ILE A 686 22.75 -16.13 -16.88
CA ILE A 686 21.52 -16.39 -16.13
C ILE A 686 20.90 -17.74 -16.55
N VAL A 687 20.89 -18.07 -17.84
CA VAL A 687 20.41 -19.39 -18.31
C VAL A 687 21.22 -20.52 -17.69
N ILE A 688 22.55 -20.39 -17.63
CA ILE A 688 23.41 -21.41 -17.02
C ILE A 688 23.19 -21.48 -15.51
N ALA A 689 23.11 -20.34 -14.82
CA ALA A 689 22.82 -20.28 -13.39
C ALA A 689 21.51 -21.01 -13.07
N ASP A 690 20.46 -20.80 -13.87
CA ASP A 690 19.17 -21.45 -13.68
C ASP A 690 19.25 -22.97 -13.85
N GLY A 691 20.05 -23.44 -14.83
CA GLY A 691 20.32 -24.85 -15.04
C GLY A 691 21.04 -25.51 -13.87
N LEU A 692 22.06 -24.85 -13.33
CA LEU A 692 22.82 -25.32 -12.17
C LEU A 692 21.97 -25.36 -10.89
N ILE A 693 21.14 -24.34 -10.66
CA ILE A 693 20.33 -24.21 -9.44
C ILE A 693 19.10 -25.12 -9.51
N TRP A 694 18.20 -24.92 -10.48
CA TRP A 694 16.86 -25.53 -10.44
C TRP A 694 16.70 -26.78 -11.30
N HIS A 695 17.64 -27.07 -12.20
CA HIS A 695 17.56 -28.23 -13.10
C HIS A 695 18.62 -29.31 -12.83
N GLY A 696 19.46 -29.12 -11.80
CA GLY A 696 20.41 -30.13 -11.34
C GLY A 696 21.57 -30.39 -12.30
N GLU A 697 21.79 -29.52 -13.29
CA GLU A 697 22.83 -29.63 -14.30
C GLU A 697 24.24 -29.60 -13.69
N GLY A 698 25.19 -30.23 -14.38
CA GLY A 698 26.59 -30.36 -13.96
C GLY A 698 27.52 -29.30 -14.53
N GLU A 699 28.82 -29.51 -14.34
CA GLU A 699 29.88 -28.63 -14.85
C GLU A 699 29.88 -28.51 -16.38
N ASP A 700 29.41 -29.54 -17.08
CA ASP A 700 29.24 -29.56 -18.54
C ASP A 700 28.44 -28.36 -19.07
N LEU A 701 27.47 -27.86 -18.29
CA LEU A 701 26.65 -26.72 -18.68
C LEU A 701 27.46 -25.41 -18.71
N VAL A 702 28.49 -25.27 -17.86
CA VAL A 702 29.35 -24.09 -17.81
C VAL A 702 30.17 -23.94 -19.09
N HIS A 703 30.56 -25.06 -19.70
CA HIS A 703 31.27 -25.06 -20.99
C HIS A 703 30.45 -24.46 -22.13
N LEU A 704 29.11 -24.42 -22.04
CA LEU A 704 28.26 -23.78 -23.05
C LEU A 704 28.31 -22.24 -23.00
N LEU A 705 28.59 -21.67 -21.82
CA LEU A 705 28.84 -20.23 -21.66
C LEU A 705 30.25 -19.86 -22.12
N GLY A 706 31.21 -20.71 -21.76
CA GLY A 706 32.64 -20.48 -21.91
C GLY A 706 33.32 -20.42 -20.53
N THR A 707 34.58 -20.85 -20.49
CA THR A 707 35.37 -20.98 -19.25
C THR A 707 36.43 -19.89 -19.09
N GLU A 708 36.40 -18.87 -19.94
CA GLU A 708 37.25 -17.69 -19.81
C GLU A 708 36.79 -16.79 -18.66
N GLU A 709 37.70 -15.96 -18.14
CA GLU A 709 37.44 -15.13 -16.95
C GLU A 709 36.18 -14.27 -17.10
N PHE A 710 35.97 -13.65 -18.26
CA PHE A 710 34.82 -12.77 -18.50
C PHE A 710 33.48 -13.50 -18.37
N GLN A 711 33.34 -14.67 -19.00
CA GLN A 711 32.14 -15.51 -18.95
C GLN A 711 31.88 -16.01 -17.53
N LEU A 712 32.91 -16.46 -16.84
CA LEU A 712 32.79 -16.87 -15.43
C LEU A 712 32.38 -15.70 -14.54
N GLN A 713 32.87 -14.49 -14.80
CA GLN A 713 32.45 -13.28 -14.08
C GLN A 713 31.00 -12.87 -14.37
N MET A 714 30.46 -13.18 -15.55
CA MET A 714 29.02 -13.06 -15.81
C MET A 714 28.21 -14.10 -15.03
N LEU A 715 28.71 -15.34 -14.93
CA LEU A 715 28.09 -16.40 -14.14
C LEU A 715 28.09 -16.10 -12.63
N VAL A 716 29.18 -15.56 -12.08
CA VAL A 716 29.21 -15.07 -10.70
C VAL A 716 28.11 -14.03 -10.45
N ARG A 717 27.96 -13.06 -11.36
CA ARG A 717 26.92 -12.03 -11.28
C ARG A 717 25.52 -12.61 -11.40
N ALA A 718 25.32 -13.61 -12.25
CA ALA A 718 24.03 -14.28 -12.42
C ALA A 718 23.63 -15.05 -11.14
N LEU A 719 24.58 -15.72 -10.49
CA LEU A 719 24.35 -16.39 -9.21
C LEU A 719 24.06 -15.38 -8.08
N ILE A 720 24.77 -14.24 -8.03
CA ILE A 720 24.46 -13.15 -7.09
C ILE A 720 23.03 -12.64 -7.35
N PHE A 721 22.66 -12.40 -8.60
CA PHE A 721 21.31 -11.97 -9.00
C PHE A 721 20.23 -12.94 -8.49
N ARG A 722 20.42 -14.25 -8.69
CA ARG A 722 19.48 -15.28 -8.24
C ARG A 722 19.43 -15.41 -6.71
N ILE A 723 20.56 -15.37 -6.00
CA ILE A 723 20.57 -15.39 -4.53
C ILE A 723 19.83 -14.18 -3.97
N VAL A 724 20.10 -12.99 -4.50
CA VAL A 724 19.41 -11.77 -4.07
C VAL A 724 17.91 -11.89 -4.34
N ALA A 725 17.52 -12.29 -5.54
CA ALA A 725 16.10 -12.44 -5.89
C ALA A 725 15.41 -13.48 -5.00
N SER A 726 16.02 -14.64 -4.74
CA SER A 726 15.49 -15.66 -3.83
C SER A 726 15.46 -15.18 -2.38
N SER A 727 16.47 -14.44 -1.93
CA SER A 727 16.49 -13.84 -0.58
C SER A 727 15.36 -12.83 -0.38
N GLU A 728 15.16 -11.94 -1.35
CA GLU A 728 14.06 -10.98 -1.35
C GLU A 728 12.71 -11.70 -1.47
N ALA A 729 12.61 -12.77 -2.26
CA ALA A 729 11.40 -13.60 -2.33
C ALA A 729 11.07 -14.25 -0.97
N ILE A 730 12.07 -14.73 -0.22
CA ILE A 730 11.87 -15.25 1.14
C ILE A 730 11.38 -14.14 2.07
N ARG A 731 11.94 -12.93 1.95
CA ARG A 731 11.53 -11.76 2.71
C ARG A 731 10.10 -11.33 2.37
N GLU A 732 9.70 -11.45 1.11
CA GLU A 732 8.33 -11.20 0.62
C GLU A 732 7.35 -12.31 1.04
N ALA A 733 7.79 -13.57 1.05
CA ALA A 733 6.98 -14.76 1.29
C ALA A 733 6.85 -15.16 2.77
N ASP A 734 7.55 -14.46 3.68
CA ASP A 734 7.35 -14.55 5.13
C ASP A 734 7.38 -16.00 5.66
N CYS A 735 8.51 -16.67 5.45
CA CYS A 735 8.92 -17.93 6.09
C CYS A 735 7.81 -18.98 6.32
N ALA A 736 7.21 -19.50 5.25
CA ALA A 736 6.64 -20.85 5.20
C ALA A 736 6.64 -21.39 3.77
N LEU A 737 7.83 -21.66 3.23
CA LEU A 737 7.99 -22.61 2.13
C LEU A 737 8.71 -23.84 2.70
N ASP A 738 7.96 -24.65 3.46
CA ASP A 738 8.34 -26.02 3.84
C ASP A 738 8.39 -26.99 2.63
N GLY A 739 8.44 -26.44 1.40
CA GLY A 739 8.63 -27.18 0.14
C GLY A 739 9.98 -26.96 -0.55
N LEU A 740 10.85 -26.05 -0.06
CA LEU A 740 12.19 -25.77 -0.64
C LEU A 740 13.33 -26.20 0.28
N LEU A 741 13.20 -27.36 0.92
CA LEU A 741 14.17 -27.87 1.91
C LEU A 741 15.61 -28.04 1.37
N ASP A 742 15.81 -28.04 0.06
CA ASP A 742 17.13 -28.21 -0.58
C ASP A 742 17.64 -26.99 -1.38
N GLU A 743 16.88 -25.89 -1.52
CA GLU A 743 17.30 -24.76 -2.35
C GLU A 743 18.68 -24.16 -1.97
N PRO A 744 19.03 -23.98 -0.68
CA PRO A 744 20.39 -23.57 -0.29
C PRO A 744 21.49 -24.50 -0.80
N LYS A 745 21.27 -25.82 -0.79
CA LYS A 745 22.25 -26.80 -1.28
C LYS A 745 22.44 -26.69 -2.80
N LEU A 746 21.40 -26.31 -3.53
CA LEU A 746 21.48 -26.06 -4.97
C LEU A 746 22.39 -24.87 -5.25
N PHE A 747 22.25 -23.77 -4.49
CA PHE A 747 23.16 -22.63 -4.56
C PHE A 747 24.59 -22.99 -4.13
N GLU A 748 24.78 -23.73 -3.03
CA GLU A 748 26.11 -24.20 -2.59
C GLU A 748 26.80 -25.03 -3.68
N ARG A 749 26.07 -25.96 -4.32
CA ARG A 749 26.58 -26.77 -5.42
C ARG A 749 26.98 -25.89 -6.61
N ALA A 750 26.11 -24.97 -7.03
CA ALA A 750 26.38 -24.07 -8.17
C ALA A 750 27.59 -23.16 -7.90
N VAL A 751 27.69 -22.59 -6.70
CA VAL A 751 28.84 -21.78 -6.28
C VAL A 751 30.12 -22.60 -6.27
N GLY A 752 30.09 -23.84 -5.75
CA GLY A 752 31.26 -24.72 -5.74
C GLY A 752 31.76 -25.10 -7.14
N ILE A 753 30.87 -25.21 -8.12
CA ILE A 753 31.24 -25.42 -9.53
C ILE A 753 31.99 -24.19 -10.06
N VAL A 754 31.43 -23.00 -9.92
CA VAL A 754 32.05 -21.75 -10.43
C VAL A 754 33.39 -21.46 -9.75
N ASP A 755 33.49 -21.75 -8.45
CA ASP A 755 34.72 -21.60 -7.67
C ASP A 755 35.86 -22.47 -8.25
N ARG A 756 35.59 -23.73 -8.61
CA ARG A 756 36.59 -24.62 -9.24
C ARG A 756 37.08 -24.08 -10.58
N PHE A 757 36.17 -23.60 -11.43
CA PHE A 757 36.55 -23.00 -12.72
C PHE A 757 37.41 -21.75 -12.54
N LEU A 758 37.04 -20.84 -11.64
CA LEU A 758 37.83 -19.64 -11.36
C LEU A 758 39.20 -19.98 -10.76
N HIS A 759 39.27 -20.96 -9.85
CA HIS A 759 40.53 -21.40 -9.28
C HIS A 759 41.46 -22.01 -10.34
N SER A 760 40.92 -22.77 -11.30
CA SER A 760 41.70 -23.34 -12.40
C SER A 760 42.30 -22.31 -13.37
N LEU A 761 41.79 -21.07 -13.37
CA LEU A 761 42.39 -19.96 -14.14
C LEU A 761 43.54 -19.29 -13.38
N GLU A 762 43.60 -19.44 -12.06
CA GLU A 762 44.63 -18.85 -11.19
C GLU A 762 45.85 -19.77 -11.01
N THR A 763 45.68 -21.08 -11.22
CA THR A 763 46.72 -22.12 -11.16
C THR A 763 47.24 -22.45 -12.54
#